data_AF-A0A379IE62-F1
#
_entry.id   AF-A0A379IE62-F1
#
_cell.length_a   1.000
_cell.length_b   1.000
_cell.length_c   1.000
_cell.angle_alpha   90.00
_cell.angle_beta   90.00
_cell.angle_gamma   90.00
#
_symmetry.space_group_name_H-M   'P 1'
#
loop_
_entity.id
_entity.type
_entity.pdbx_description
1 polymer ?
#
loop_
_entity_poly.entity_id
_entity_poly.type
_entity_poly.pdbx_seq_one_letter_code
_entity_poly.pdbx_strand_id
1 'polypeptide(L)'
;MDRKTLETIQRFQSRCVAVNTLISLPAGTYEGQVPGFPGLIDRNTALKETMEFLIPRWDDFSTDPGFPDTVRVWMWPLDDPQPSEPFTTFTVSSPGTGGVPVNIALARRPPGAHLIRYEVFVDNIGNSTQSEPQLLIVDLAPPYYSHVGPIPAPLPPADLPTPATLDYFQGLPNQAAMFRVPDYMANGRAPGDYLLAYYNNSDTPYLPTAGSTDPKWVLPENLNFPLPLSVVEGSPDGLRSVRYELYDAAGNPARLSSQFVFDVGLFPAPSNFRAPTIDLAVPGDLLIDRSDAAQLNGAIIRIPAYADFLRGDEGDMISVTLTTSLGTVTLPDVPLGSNTFPVQVHVGFPTLALLYGATEGLLSMTVSYAVKRRSVSYPSAQTATTDLDLFVVGPANPNEPDLVNPNLNPVVVRGEDATGAEGPPNELLPEHANRPANAYITLWDEPPTPDAGPFTIYLFYEGVQVDSLFVPSGIADQVVRLQIPWSAVSDHNNGTKRVHYTIGAAGSSNRQVSPTTLVEVTANIIFLAPPLVRNLIGSGAGIINCTSFRPVGPPPGNIIVFVPPSEHFLLGMIVTVHWRGYRDDAGTIEVPAVAGSKASAPLTQSMINLGFEIELEDYFTRFKPIQPTTDDRLAGSARVHYSIVLPSGPVNSSDATPRVRGQQIGGTGPVFCDGMAVPAP
;
A
#
# COMPACT_ATOMS: atom_id res chain seq x y z
N MET A 1 -47.24 25.35 -29.29
CA MET A 1 -47.95 26.46 -29.92
C MET A 1 -46.97 27.55 -30.24
N ASP A 2 -46.60 27.67 -31.51
CA ASP A 2 -45.76 28.78 -31.99
C ASP A 2 -46.44 30.13 -31.70
N ARG A 3 -45.64 31.17 -31.48
CA ARG A 3 -46.07 32.56 -31.22
C ARG A 3 -47.03 33.07 -32.29
N LYS A 4 -46.83 32.68 -33.55
CA LYS A 4 -47.74 33.02 -34.66
C LYS A 4 -49.16 32.53 -34.39
N THR A 5 -49.31 31.37 -33.79
CA THR A 5 -50.61 30.79 -33.46
C THR A 5 -51.28 31.57 -32.33
N LEU A 6 -50.54 32.02 -31.32
CA LEU A 6 -51.08 32.92 -30.29
C LEU A 6 -51.52 34.27 -30.88
N GLU A 7 -50.71 34.87 -31.75
CA GLU A 7 -51.05 36.12 -32.43
C GLU A 7 -52.31 35.94 -33.31
N THR A 8 -52.46 34.79 -33.94
CA THR A 8 -53.67 34.40 -34.69
C THR A 8 -54.89 34.32 -33.77
N ILE A 9 -54.79 33.66 -32.61
CA ILE A 9 -55.87 33.61 -31.60
C ILE A 9 -56.27 35.03 -31.18
N GLN A 10 -55.31 35.86 -30.79
CA GLN A 10 -55.57 37.22 -30.31
C GLN A 10 -56.20 38.12 -31.39
N ARG A 11 -55.70 38.03 -32.63
CA ARG A 11 -56.27 38.78 -33.77
C ARG A 11 -57.65 38.29 -34.16
N PHE A 12 -57.93 37.00 -34.02
CA PHE A 12 -59.23 36.44 -34.31
C PHE A 12 -60.25 36.86 -33.25
N GLN A 13 -59.91 36.72 -31.97
CA GLN A 13 -60.75 37.17 -30.86
C GLN A 13 -61.08 38.67 -30.95
N SER A 14 -60.10 39.51 -31.25
CA SER A 14 -60.31 40.96 -31.43
C SER A 14 -61.27 41.26 -32.58
N ARG A 15 -61.27 40.44 -33.65
CA ARG A 15 -62.20 40.55 -34.77
C ARG A 15 -63.61 40.09 -34.39
N CYS A 16 -63.75 39.01 -33.63
CA CYS A 16 -65.05 38.52 -33.16
C CYS A 16 -65.72 39.50 -32.18
N VAL A 17 -64.96 40.15 -31.28
CA VAL A 17 -65.51 41.16 -30.34
C VAL A 17 -66.08 42.39 -31.08
N ALA A 18 -65.62 42.67 -32.29
CA ALA A 18 -66.15 43.75 -33.14
C ALA A 18 -67.45 43.35 -33.88
N VAL A 19 -67.79 42.06 -33.94
CA VAL A 19 -68.98 41.52 -34.61
C VAL A 19 -69.95 41.01 -33.54
N ASN A 20 -70.72 41.92 -32.95
CA ASN A 20 -71.79 41.56 -32.03
C ASN A 20 -73.10 41.44 -32.82
N THR A 21 -73.49 40.22 -33.18
CA THR A 21 -74.69 39.94 -33.98
C THR A 21 -75.69 39.13 -33.16
N LEU A 22 -76.79 39.77 -32.76
CA LEU A 22 -77.99 39.19 -32.13
C LEU A 22 -78.69 38.08 -32.97
N ILE A 23 -78.06 37.61 -34.05
CA ILE A 23 -78.67 36.85 -35.15
C ILE A 23 -77.89 35.55 -35.45
N SER A 24 -76.79 35.27 -34.73
CA SER A 24 -75.97 34.06 -34.94
C SER A 24 -76.27 32.96 -33.93
N LEU A 25 -76.11 31.70 -34.33
CA LEU A 25 -76.14 30.57 -33.40
C LEU A 25 -74.95 30.59 -32.43
N PRO A 26 -75.08 30.02 -31.22
CA PRO A 26 -74.00 29.93 -30.23
C PRO A 26 -72.71 29.27 -30.78
N ALA A 27 -71.58 29.52 -30.13
CA ALA A 27 -70.34 28.81 -30.42
C ALA A 27 -70.43 27.33 -30.01
N GLY A 28 -69.78 26.46 -30.79
CA GLY A 28 -69.62 25.05 -30.42
C GLY A 28 -68.40 24.85 -29.53
N THR A 29 -68.24 23.64 -29.00
CA THR A 29 -67.10 23.30 -28.14
C THR A 29 -66.30 22.16 -28.74
N TYR A 30 -64.97 22.27 -28.72
CA TYR A 30 -64.08 21.20 -29.17
C TYR A 30 -63.79 20.23 -28.03
N GLU A 31 -63.85 18.93 -28.34
CA GLU A 31 -63.16 17.93 -27.55
C GLU A 31 -61.67 18.32 -27.42
N GLY A 32 -61.11 18.18 -26.22
CA GLY A 32 -59.69 18.44 -26.00
C GLY A 32 -59.25 19.89 -26.13
N GLN A 33 -60.17 20.86 -26.10
CA GLN A 33 -59.80 22.27 -26.12
C GLN A 33 -58.89 22.62 -24.93
N VAL A 34 -57.74 23.23 -25.22
CA VAL A 34 -56.78 23.65 -24.19
C VAL A 34 -57.36 24.84 -23.41
N PRO A 35 -57.49 24.74 -22.08
CA PRO A 35 -57.97 25.86 -21.25
C PRO A 35 -57.12 27.11 -21.43
N GLY A 36 -57.78 28.27 -21.64
CA GLY A 36 -57.09 29.55 -21.86
C GLY A 36 -56.61 29.81 -23.29
N PHE A 37 -56.71 28.82 -24.20
CA PHE A 37 -56.31 28.95 -25.61
C PHE A 37 -57.47 28.60 -26.56
N PRO A 38 -58.39 29.53 -26.84
CA PRO A 38 -59.57 29.23 -27.67
C PRO A 38 -59.21 28.70 -29.05
N GLY A 39 -59.85 27.60 -29.43
CA GLY A 39 -59.60 26.89 -30.68
C GLY A 39 -58.41 25.94 -30.69
N LEU A 40 -57.45 26.06 -29.77
CA LEU A 40 -56.34 25.12 -29.66
C LEU A 40 -56.83 23.81 -29.05
N ILE A 41 -56.59 22.70 -29.74
CA ILE A 41 -56.85 21.35 -29.21
C ILE A 41 -55.55 20.72 -28.71
N ASP A 42 -55.65 19.89 -27.67
CA ASP A 42 -54.53 19.15 -27.12
C ASP A 42 -54.02 18.11 -28.14
N ARG A 43 -52.74 17.74 -28.02
CA ARG A 43 -52.07 16.79 -28.91
C ARG A 43 -52.78 15.44 -28.98
N ASN A 44 -53.26 14.91 -27.86
CA ASN A 44 -53.91 13.60 -27.85
C ASN A 44 -55.16 13.65 -28.71
N THR A 45 -55.96 14.70 -28.57
CA THR A 45 -57.17 14.91 -29.36
C THR A 45 -56.86 15.23 -30.83
N ALA A 46 -55.83 16.02 -31.10
CA ALA A 46 -55.35 16.29 -32.46
C ALA A 46 -55.00 15.01 -33.23
N LEU A 47 -54.41 14.02 -32.55
CA LEU A 47 -53.95 12.75 -33.12
C LEU A 47 -55.00 11.64 -33.16
N LYS A 48 -56.18 11.81 -32.55
CA LYS A 48 -57.28 10.83 -32.65
C LYS A 48 -57.71 10.65 -34.10
N GLU A 49 -58.27 9.49 -34.45
CA GLU A 49 -58.87 9.26 -35.77
C GLU A 49 -60.06 10.20 -36.03
N THR A 50 -60.87 10.43 -35.00
CA THR A 50 -62.00 11.37 -35.00
C THR A 50 -61.95 12.26 -33.77
N MET A 51 -62.40 13.51 -33.91
CA MET A 51 -62.57 14.46 -32.81
C MET A 51 -64.01 14.94 -32.83
N GLU A 52 -64.62 15.08 -31.65
CA GLU A 52 -65.96 15.63 -31.53
C GLU A 52 -65.93 17.17 -31.50
N PHE A 53 -66.69 17.77 -32.42
CA PHE A 53 -67.13 19.16 -32.34
C PHE A 53 -68.59 19.18 -31.91
N LEU A 54 -68.85 19.70 -30.72
CA LEU A 54 -70.18 19.67 -30.12
C LEU A 54 -70.93 20.95 -30.47
N ILE A 55 -71.98 20.80 -31.27
CA ILE A 55 -72.92 21.88 -31.58
C ILE A 55 -73.94 21.99 -30.44
N PRO A 56 -74.11 23.15 -29.79
CA PRO A 56 -75.08 23.31 -28.72
C PRO A 56 -76.49 23.06 -29.24
N ARG A 57 -77.38 22.59 -28.36
CA ARG A 57 -78.79 22.47 -28.69
C ARG A 57 -79.33 23.86 -29.08
N TRP A 58 -79.96 23.95 -30.24
CA TRP A 58 -80.62 25.16 -30.72
C TRP A 58 -82.07 25.22 -30.23
N ASP A 59 -82.63 26.43 -30.20
CA ASP A 59 -84.04 26.66 -29.88
C ASP A 59 -84.96 26.23 -31.03
N ASP A 60 -86.22 25.96 -30.71
CA ASP A 60 -87.28 25.57 -31.66
C ASP A 60 -86.95 24.35 -32.55
N PHE A 61 -86.02 23.50 -32.10
CA PHE A 61 -85.64 22.27 -32.80
C PHE A 61 -86.85 21.38 -33.11
N SER A 62 -86.80 20.67 -34.24
CA SER A 62 -87.86 19.73 -34.59
C SER A 62 -87.89 18.52 -33.65
N THR A 63 -89.08 18.20 -33.13
CA THR A 63 -89.34 16.96 -32.38
C THR A 63 -89.89 15.84 -33.28
N ASP A 64 -90.24 16.14 -34.53
CA ASP A 64 -90.88 15.19 -35.45
C ASP A 64 -89.84 14.56 -36.39
N PRO A 65 -89.63 13.23 -36.35
CA PRO A 65 -88.73 12.53 -37.27
C PRO A 65 -89.14 12.63 -38.76
N GLY A 66 -90.40 12.94 -39.06
CA GLY A 66 -90.88 13.17 -40.43
C GLY A 66 -90.47 14.52 -41.03
N PHE A 67 -90.09 15.47 -40.17
CA PHE A 67 -89.68 16.84 -40.51
C PHE A 67 -88.42 17.23 -39.74
N PRO A 68 -87.28 16.53 -39.95
CA PRO A 68 -86.09 16.74 -39.13
C PRO A 68 -85.34 18.02 -39.55
N ASP A 69 -84.67 18.67 -38.59
CA ASP A 69 -83.81 19.81 -38.86
C ASP A 69 -82.58 19.38 -39.65
N THR A 70 -82.10 20.23 -40.55
CA THR A 70 -80.89 19.95 -41.34
C THR A 70 -79.71 20.73 -40.80
N VAL A 71 -78.64 20.03 -40.43
CA VAL A 71 -77.37 20.61 -39.97
C VAL A 71 -76.33 20.50 -41.06
N ARG A 72 -75.67 21.61 -41.37
CA ARG A 72 -74.56 21.69 -42.34
C ARG A 72 -73.34 22.25 -41.63
N VAL A 73 -72.18 21.65 -41.87
CA VAL A 73 -70.93 22.11 -41.24
C VAL A 73 -69.86 22.31 -42.29
N TRP A 74 -69.20 23.47 -42.23
CA TRP A 74 -68.08 23.84 -43.06
C TRP A 74 -66.82 23.90 -42.22
N MET A 75 -65.71 23.45 -42.78
CA MET A 75 -64.38 23.59 -42.21
C MET A 75 -63.41 23.92 -43.35
N TRP A 76 -62.55 24.92 -43.14
CA TRP A 76 -61.58 25.35 -44.14
C TRP A 76 -60.38 26.03 -43.49
N PRO A 77 -59.23 26.14 -44.17
CA PRO A 77 -58.07 26.87 -43.66
C PRO A 77 -58.40 28.35 -43.38
N LEU A 78 -57.79 28.93 -42.34
CA LEU A 78 -58.09 30.30 -41.89
C LEU A 78 -57.96 31.37 -42.99
N ASP A 79 -56.98 31.22 -43.87
CA ASP A 79 -56.65 32.20 -44.92
C ASP A 79 -57.40 31.94 -46.25
N ASP A 80 -58.17 30.85 -46.32
CA ASP A 80 -58.92 30.47 -47.51
C ASP A 80 -60.37 30.99 -47.45
N PRO A 81 -61.00 31.27 -48.60
CA PRO A 81 -62.42 31.53 -48.64
C PRO A 81 -63.19 30.27 -48.23
N GLN A 82 -64.35 30.47 -47.59
CA GLN A 82 -65.22 29.36 -47.23
C GLN A 82 -65.64 28.56 -48.47
N PRO A 83 -65.59 27.21 -48.43
CA PRO A 83 -66.07 26.37 -49.51
C PRO A 83 -67.60 26.49 -49.68
N SER A 84 -68.07 26.36 -50.92
CA SER A 84 -69.50 26.39 -51.22
C SER A 84 -70.26 25.22 -50.60
N GLU A 85 -69.67 24.02 -50.63
CA GLU A 85 -70.27 22.80 -50.09
C GLU A 85 -69.83 22.55 -48.64
N PRO A 86 -70.74 22.17 -47.74
CA PRO A 86 -70.39 21.73 -46.40
C PRO A 86 -69.61 20.41 -46.45
N PHE A 87 -68.69 20.18 -45.51
CA PHE A 87 -67.95 18.93 -45.45
C PHE A 87 -68.81 17.77 -44.93
N THR A 88 -69.85 18.08 -44.16
CA THR A 88 -70.86 17.14 -43.71
C THR A 88 -72.23 17.80 -43.63
N THR A 89 -73.26 17.04 -43.97
CA THR A 89 -74.67 17.41 -43.82
C THR A 89 -75.41 16.21 -43.27
N PHE A 90 -76.23 16.44 -42.25
CA PHE A 90 -77.03 15.39 -41.63
C PHE A 90 -78.31 15.99 -41.04
N THR A 91 -79.28 15.14 -40.74
CA THR A 91 -80.56 15.55 -40.17
C THR A 91 -80.68 15.14 -38.71
N VAL A 92 -81.38 15.95 -37.92
CA VAL A 92 -81.57 15.74 -36.48
C VAL A 92 -83.02 16.02 -36.10
N SER A 93 -83.63 15.10 -35.34
CA SER A 93 -84.87 15.37 -34.61
C SER A 93 -84.62 15.11 -33.13
N SER A 94 -85.20 15.95 -32.26
CA SER A 94 -85.04 15.90 -30.81
C SER A 94 -83.57 15.88 -30.32
N PRO A 95 -82.73 16.88 -30.66
CA PRO A 95 -81.35 16.98 -30.16
C PRO A 95 -81.29 16.91 -28.63
N GLY A 96 -80.31 16.15 -28.12
CA GLY A 96 -80.09 15.99 -26.69
C GLY A 96 -79.71 17.30 -25.99
N THR A 97 -79.89 17.37 -24.67
CA THR A 97 -79.51 18.54 -23.86
C THR A 97 -78.01 18.80 -23.88
N GLY A 98 -77.20 17.78 -24.11
CA GLY A 98 -75.75 17.90 -24.31
C GLY A 98 -75.33 18.42 -25.68
N GLY A 99 -76.28 18.72 -26.58
CA GLY A 99 -75.99 19.14 -27.95
C GLY A 99 -75.85 17.98 -28.94
N VAL A 100 -75.31 18.27 -30.11
CA VAL A 100 -75.17 17.36 -31.25
C VAL A 100 -73.70 17.22 -31.61
N PRO A 101 -73.10 16.02 -31.47
CA PRO A 101 -71.69 15.82 -31.81
C PRO A 101 -71.49 15.70 -33.32
N VAL A 102 -70.46 16.36 -33.82
CA VAL A 102 -69.99 16.27 -35.20
C VAL A 102 -68.59 15.69 -35.21
N ASN A 103 -68.43 14.54 -35.86
CA ASN A 103 -67.14 13.90 -36.01
C ASN A 103 -66.31 14.58 -37.10
N ILE A 104 -65.17 15.14 -36.71
CA ILE A 104 -64.16 15.65 -37.62
C ILE A 104 -63.10 14.56 -37.74
N ALA A 105 -62.82 14.09 -38.96
CA ALA A 105 -61.78 13.09 -39.21
C ALA A 105 -60.37 13.73 -39.23
N LEU A 106 -59.35 12.99 -38.80
CA LEU A 106 -57.94 13.44 -38.79
C LEU A 106 -57.49 14.06 -40.12
N ALA A 107 -57.85 13.44 -41.25
CA ALA A 107 -57.49 13.92 -42.59
C ALA A 107 -58.04 15.31 -42.94
N ARG A 108 -59.10 15.78 -42.25
CA ARG A 108 -59.69 17.11 -42.46
C ARG A 108 -59.07 18.18 -41.56
N ARG A 109 -58.23 17.80 -40.61
CA ARG A 109 -57.60 18.70 -39.64
C ARG A 109 -56.07 18.61 -39.69
N PRO A 110 -55.42 18.86 -40.86
CA PRO A 110 -53.97 18.92 -40.93
C PRO A 110 -53.43 20.01 -40.00
N PRO A 111 -52.14 19.95 -39.59
CA PRO A 111 -51.53 20.99 -38.75
C PRO A 111 -51.73 22.39 -39.35
N GLY A 112 -52.22 23.33 -38.54
CA GLY A 112 -52.56 24.68 -38.97
C GLY A 112 -53.79 25.26 -38.28
N ALA A 113 -54.14 26.48 -38.67
CA ALA A 113 -55.35 27.17 -38.22
C ALA A 113 -56.47 27.03 -39.26
N HIS A 114 -57.65 26.66 -38.78
CA HIS A 114 -58.86 26.43 -39.55
C HIS A 114 -60.01 27.23 -38.97
N LEU A 115 -61.00 27.49 -39.81
CA LEU A 115 -62.30 27.99 -39.40
C LEU A 115 -63.32 26.87 -39.49
N ILE A 116 -64.17 26.79 -38.48
CA ILE A 116 -65.36 25.95 -38.49
C ILE A 116 -66.61 26.81 -38.37
N ARG A 117 -67.64 26.47 -39.12
CA ARG A 117 -68.95 27.11 -39.03
C ARG A 117 -70.04 26.06 -39.22
N TYR A 118 -71.17 26.25 -38.56
CA TYR A 118 -72.33 25.41 -38.81
C TYR A 118 -73.57 26.25 -39.13
N GLU A 119 -74.48 25.65 -39.88
CA GLU A 119 -75.80 26.18 -40.21
C GLU A 119 -76.84 25.17 -39.75
N VAL A 120 -77.92 25.66 -39.16
CA VAL A 120 -79.09 24.86 -38.84
C VAL A 120 -80.26 25.42 -39.62
N PHE A 121 -80.88 24.57 -40.44
CA PHE A 121 -82.20 24.82 -41.02
C PHE A 121 -83.24 24.12 -40.14
N VAL A 122 -84.10 24.90 -39.49
CA VAL A 122 -85.15 24.39 -38.62
C VAL A 122 -86.40 24.17 -39.45
N ASP A 123 -86.81 22.92 -39.62
CA ASP A 123 -87.85 22.56 -40.62
C ASP A 123 -89.22 23.14 -40.22
N ASN A 124 -89.54 23.11 -38.92
CA ASN A 124 -90.77 23.68 -38.37
C ASN A 124 -90.89 25.21 -38.56
N ILE A 125 -89.77 25.91 -38.72
CA ILE A 125 -89.73 27.37 -38.92
C ILE A 125 -89.54 27.72 -40.40
N GLY A 126 -88.90 26.84 -41.18
CA GLY A 126 -88.59 27.08 -42.59
C GLY A 126 -87.48 28.10 -42.83
N ASN A 127 -86.58 28.30 -41.86
CA ASN A 127 -85.49 29.27 -41.96
C ASN A 127 -84.14 28.65 -41.55
N SER A 128 -83.04 29.17 -42.10
CA SER A 128 -81.68 28.80 -41.69
C SER A 128 -81.00 29.90 -40.90
N THR A 129 -80.24 29.50 -39.87
CA THR A 129 -79.39 30.40 -39.09
C THR A 129 -77.98 29.81 -39.01
N GLN A 130 -76.97 30.66 -39.05
CA GLN A 130 -75.56 30.25 -39.06
C GLN A 130 -74.89 30.63 -37.74
N SER A 131 -73.91 29.82 -37.31
CA SER A 131 -72.96 30.23 -36.28
C SER A 131 -71.99 31.25 -36.86
N GLU A 132 -71.37 32.05 -36.00
CA GLU A 132 -70.14 32.74 -36.41
C GLU A 132 -69.04 31.70 -36.70
N PRO A 133 -68.11 31.99 -37.63
CA PRO A 133 -66.91 31.18 -37.78
C PRO A 133 -66.15 31.11 -36.45
N GLN A 134 -65.64 29.93 -36.12
CA GLN A 134 -64.86 29.67 -34.92
C GLN A 134 -63.48 29.15 -35.31
N LEU A 135 -62.47 29.53 -34.53
CA LEU A 135 -61.10 29.09 -34.77
C LEU A 135 -60.92 27.65 -34.27
N LEU A 136 -60.29 26.81 -35.08
CA LEU A 136 -59.77 25.49 -34.73
C LEU A 136 -58.28 25.44 -35.08
N ILE A 137 -57.43 25.19 -34.11
CA ILE A 137 -55.98 25.14 -34.27
C ILE A 137 -55.50 23.74 -33.96
N VAL A 138 -54.89 23.12 -34.96
CA VAL A 138 -54.15 21.86 -34.81
C VAL A 138 -52.68 22.19 -34.76
N ASP A 139 -52.06 21.96 -33.62
CA ASP A 139 -50.63 22.16 -33.44
C ASP A 139 -49.93 20.87 -33.04
N LEU A 140 -48.95 20.47 -33.85
CA LEU A 140 -48.09 19.31 -33.62
C LEU A 140 -46.60 19.70 -33.56
N ALA A 141 -46.29 21.00 -33.55
CA ALA A 141 -44.93 21.52 -33.54
C ALA A 141 -44.48 21.86 -32.10
N PRO A 142 -43.71 20.99 -31.43
CA PRO A 142 -43.15 21.28 -30.10
C PRO A 142 -42.16 22.45 -30.10
N PRO A 143 -41.77 22.96 -28.92
CA PRO A 143 -40.58 23.78 -28.80
C PRO A 143 -39.37 23.07 -29.41
N TYR A 144 -38.45 23.83 -30.01
CA TYR A 144 -37.26 23.29 -30.71
C TYR A 144 -37.56 22.37 -31.90
N TYR A 145 -38.78 22.41 -32.48
CA TYR A 145 -39.16 21.55 -33.61
C TYR A 145 -38.19 21.58 -34.80
N SER A 146 -37.74 22.77 -35.21
CA SER A 146 -36.81 22.98 -36.32
C SER A 146 -35.34 23.08 -35.89
N HIS A 147 -35.05 22.94 -34.59
CA HIS A 147 -33.70 23.12 -34.09
C HIS A 147 -32.84 21.88 -34.39
N VAL A 148 -31.66 22.10 -34.96
CA VAL A 148 -30.67 21.05 -35.20
C VAL A 148 -29.60 21.12 -34.11
N GLY A 149 -29.40 20.01 -33.40
CA GLY A 149 -28.47 19.91 -32.28
C GLY A 149 -29.12 19.55 -30.95
N PRO A 150 -28.34 19.44 -29.86
CA PRO A 150 -28.84 19.18 -28.52
C PRO A 150 -29.57 20.41 -27.95
N ILE A 151 -30.66 20.18 -27.21
CA ILE A 151 -31.30 21.25 -26.47
C ILE A 151 -30.38 21.65 -25.29
N PRO A 152 -30.11 22.94 -25.06
CA PRO A 152 -29.22 23.41 -24.00
C PRO A 152 -29.54 22.86 -22.62
N ALA A 153 -28.51 22.69 -21.77
CA ALA A 153 -28.70 22.28 -20.38
C ALA A 153 -29.34 23.40 -19.54
N PRO A 154 -30.04 23.06 -18.44
CA PRO A 154 -30.54 24.07 -17.52
C PRO A 154 -29.40 24.88 -16.90
N LEU A 155 -29.63 26.18 -16.71
CA LEU A 155 -28.68 27.09 -16.09
C LEU A 155 -28.81 27.01 -14.57
N PRO A 156 -27.71 26.81 -13.83
CA PRO A 156 -27.74 26.81 -12.38
C PRO A 156 -27.98 28.21 -11.81
N PRO A 157 -28.44 28.32 -10.55
CA PRO A 157 -28.41 29.59 -9.84
C PRO A 157 -26.95 30.07 -9.65
N ALA A 158 -26.75 31.39 -9.67
CA ALA A 158 -25.40 31.98 -9.69
C ALA A 158 -24.61 31.76 -8.38
N ASP A 159 -25.31 31.48 -7.29
CA ASP A 159 -24.79 31.25 -5.95
C ASP A 159 -24.66 29.75 -5.60
N LEU A 160 -24.86 28.83 -6.56
CA LEU A 160 -24.72 27.39 -6.33
C LEU A 160 -23.28 27.05 -5.88
N PRO A 161 -23.06 26.57 -4.64
CA PRO A 161 -21.72 26.21 -4.18
C PRO A 161 -21.28 24.87 -4.78
N THR A 162 -19.98 24.60 -4.71
CA THR A 162 -19.39 23.29 -5.04
C THR A 162 -18.74 22.72 -3.78
N PRO A 163 -19.31 21.66 -3.15
CA PRO A 163 -20.54 20.97 -3.55
C PRO A 163 -21.79 21.77 -3.12
N ALA A 164 -22.95 21.43 -3.68
CA ALA A 164 -24.24 21.91 -3.19
C ALA A 164 -24.53 21.26 -1.84
N THR A 165 -24.46 22.04 -0.76
CA THR A 165 -24.54 21.54 0.62
C THR A 165 -25.96 21.50 1.17
N LEU A 166 -26.17 20.74 2.25
CA LEU A 166 -27.44 20.75 2.99
C LEU A 166 -27.80 22.17 3.46
N ASP A 167 -26.84 22.90 4.03
CA ASP A 167 -27.04 24.28 4.51
C ASP A 167 -27.46 25.22 3.38
N TYR A 168 -26.90 25.04 2.17
CA TYR A 168 -27.29 25.82 1.00
C TYR A 168 -28.78 25.64 0.69
N PHE A 169 -29.26 24.40 0.57
CA PHE A 169 -30.68 24.16 0.31
C PHE A 169 -31.57 24.64 1.46
N GLN A 170 -31.21 24.37 2.72
CA GLN A 170 -32.01 24.79 3.89
C GLN A 170 -32.09 26.31 4.05
N GLY A 171 -31.07 27.04 3.61
CA GLY A 171 -31.02 28.50 3.61
C GLY A 171 -31.88 29.17 2.53
N LEU A 172 -32.33 28.43 1.50
CA LEU A 172 -33.11 28.97 0.40
C LEU A 172 -34.63 28.98 0.69
N PRO A 173 -35.39 29.94 0.11
CA PRO A 173 -36.85 29.90 0.14
C PRO A 173 -37.40 28.57 -0.38
N ASN A 174 -38.35 27.98 0.34
CA ASN A 174 -38.95 26.67 0.04
C ASN A 174 -37.94 25.52 -0.08
N GLN A 175 -36.73 25.69 0.45
CA GLN A 175 -35.63 24.72 0.40
C GLN A 175 -35.31 24.23 -1.03
N ALA A 176 -35.37 25.13 -2.00
CA ALA A 176 -35.23 24.78 -3.41
C ALA A 176 -34.26 25.69 -4.16
N ALA A 177 -33.32 25.08 -4.89
CA ALA A 177 -32.43 25.79 -5.80
C ALA A 177 -33.18 26.14 -7.10
N MET A 178 -33.17 27.40 -7.51
CA MET A 178 -33.88 27.85 -8.72
C MET A 178 -32.99 27.73 -9.95
N PHE A 179 -33.23 26.69 -10.75
CA PHE A 179 -32.63 26.54 -12.07
C PHE A 179 -33.42 27.34 -13.10
N ARG A 180 -32.80 27.62 -14.24
CA ARG A 180 -33.43 28.38 -15.33
C ARG A 180 -33.27 27.67 -16.66
N VAL A 181 -34.36 27.58 -17.43
CA VAL A 181 -34.30 27.16 -18.83
C VAL A 181 -33.64 28.29 -19.64
N PRO A 182 -32.59 28.02 -20.43
CA PRO A 182 -32.03 29.01 -21.36
C PRO A 182 -33.10 29.65 -22.23
N ASP A 183 -32.96 30.94 -22.53
CA ASP A 183 -33.97 31.63 -23.33
C ASP A 183 -34.12 30.96 -24.71
N TYR A 184 -35.36 30.60 -25.04
CA TYR A 184 -35.70 29.82 -26.22
C TYR A 184 -36.73 30.53 -27.09
N MET A 185 -36.81 31.87 -27.01
CA MET A 185 -37.66 32.70 -27.87
C MET A 185 -37.51 32.38 -29.36
N ALA A 186 -36.28 32.17 -29.84
CA ALA A 186 -36.02 31.80 -31.24
C ALA A 186 -36.42 30.34 -31.59
N ASN A 187 -36.75 29.52 -30.60
CA ASN A 187 -37.05 28.09 -30.73
C ASN A 187 -38.49 27.76 -30.28
N GLY A 188 -39.42 28.72 -30.39
CA GLY A 188 -40.86 28.46 -30.21
C GLY A 188 -41.38 28.65 -28.78
N ARG A 189 -40.74 29.49 -27.97
CA ARG A 189 -41.28 29.90 -26.66
C ARG A 189 -42.64 30.57 -26.79
N ALA A 190 -43.61 30.09 -26.02
CA ALA A 190 -44.94 30.67 -25.93
C ALA A 190 -45.54 30.59 -24.52
N PRO A 191 -46.52 31.44 -24.19
CA PRO A 191 -47.34 31.27 -22.99
C PRO A 191 -48.02 29.90 -22.95
N GLY A 192 -48.10 29.31 -21.76
CA GLY A 192 -48.68 27.98 -21.55
C GLY A 192 -47.71 26.83 -21.75
N ASP A 193 -46.47 27.10 -22.19
CA ASP A 193 -45.39 26.12 -22.15
C ASP A 193 -45.16 25.66 -20.70
N TYR A 194 -44.87 24.37 -20.54
CA TYR A 194 -44.51 23.76 -19.27
C TYR A 194 -43.32 22.83 -19.45
N LEU A 195 -42.71 22.41 -18.35
CA LEU A 195 -41.61 21.46 -18.37
C LEU A 195 -41.88 20.28 -17.46
N LEU A 196 -41.19 19.18 -17.77
CA LEU A 196 -40.93 18.07 -16.87
C LEU A 196 -39.43 18.09 -16.55
N ALA A 197 -39.08 18.04 -15.27
CA ALA A 197 -37.68 18.07 -14.83
C ALA A 197 -37.27 16.72 -14.26
N TYR A 198 -36.03 16.32 -14.53
CA TYR A 198 -35.48 15.03 -14.12
C TYR A 198 -34.17 15.25 -13.37
N TYR A 199 -33.95 14.42 -12.35
CA TYR A 199 -32.78 14.48 -11.49
C TYR A 199 -32.01 13.17 -11.54
N ASN A 200 -30.69 13.27 -11.55
CA ASN A 200 -29.73 12.17 -11.51
C ASN A 200 -30.03 11.03 -12.50
N ASN A 201 -30.19 11.37 -13.78
CA ASN A 201 -30.48 10.43 -14.86
C ASN A 201 -31.74 9.56 -14.67
N SER A 202 -32.64 9.93 -13.75
CA SER A 202 -33.95 9.30 -13.61
C SER A 202 -34.79 9.47 -14.87
N ASP A 203 -35.45 8.40 -15.32
CA ASP A 203 -36.43 8.46 -16.43
C ASP A 203 -37.82 8.93 -15.97
N THR A 204 -38.01 9.11 -14.66
CA THR A 204 -39.23 9.67 -14.08
C THR A 204 -39.01 11.13 -13.70
N PRO A 205 -39.87 12.07 -14.14
CA PRO A 205 -39.74 13.46 -13.74
C PRO A 205 -40.08 13.63 -12.27
N TYR A 206 -39.38 14.53 -11.59
CA TYR A 206 -39.65 14.82 -10.18
C TYR A 206 -40.81 15.81 -10.04
N LEU A 207 -41.43 15.78 -8.87
CA LEU A 207 -42.52 16.68 -8.53
C LEU A 207 -41.98 18.06 -8.17
N PRO A 208 -42.53 19.16 -8.72
CA PRO A 208 -41.98 20.50 -8.51
C PRO A 208 -42.09 21.00 -7.07
N THR A 209 -43.00 20.42 -6.28
CA THR A 209 -43.18 20.72 -4.87
C THR A 209 -43.61 19.44 -4.16
N ALA A 210 -43.17 19.28 -2.90
CA ALA A 210 -43.56 18.14 -2.09
C ALA A 210 -45.09 18.05 -1.96
N GLY A 211 -45.66 16.88 -2.24
CA GLY A 211 -47.11 16.63 -2.18
C GLY A 211 -47.90 16.90 -3.47
N SER A 212 -47.27 17.41 -4.54
CA SER A 212 -47.93 17.48 -5.86
C SER A 212 -48.17 16.08 -6.42
N THR A 213 -49.25 15.87 -7.17
CA THR A 213 -49.45 14.66 -7.99
C THR A 213 -49.13 14.88 -9.46
N ASP A 214 -48.89 16.13 -9.86
CA ASP A 214 -48.59 16.51 -11.23
C ASP A 214 -47.11 16.92 -11.34
N PRO A 215 -46.31 16.24 -12.19
CA PRO A 215 -44.92 16.62 -12.44
C PRO A 215 -44.77 17.85 -13.36
N LYS A 216 -45.88 18.36 -13.93
CA LYS A 216 -45.86 19.53 -14.81
C LYS A 216 -45.50 20.80 -14.06
N TRP A 217 -44.48 21.49 -14.55
CA TRP A 217 -44.14 22.83 -14.10
C TRP A 217 -44.44 23.85 -15.19
N VAL A 218 -45.52 24.62 -15.02
CA VAL A 218 -45.84 25.72 -15.93
C VAL A 218 -44.73 26.76 -15.86
N LEU A 219 -44.13 27.07 -17.00
CA LEU A 219 -42.96 27.94 -17.04
C LEU A 219 -43.37 29.40 -16.80
N PRO A 220 -42.85 30.06 -15.75
CA PRO A 220 -43.04 31.49 -15.55
C PRO A 220 -42.25 32.32 -16.58
N GLU A 221 -42.53 33.62 -16.69
CA GLU A 221 -41.85 34.53 -17.63
C GLU A 221 -40.33 34.60 -17.44
N ASN A 222 -39.84 34.39 -16.22
CA ASN A 222 -38.40 34.35 -15.92
C ASN A 222 -37.72 33.02 -16.28
N LEU A 223 -38.50 32.00 -16.69
CA LEU A 223 -38.06 30.65 -17.06
C LEU A 223 -37.45 29.83 -15.92
N ASN A 224 -37.77 30.19 -14.67
CA ASN A 224 -37.22 29.50 -13.49
C ASN A 224 -38.05 28.27 -13.12
N PHE A 225 -37.37 27.24 -12.62
CA PHE A 225 -37.97 26.06 -12.03
C PHE A 225 -37.15 25.54 -10.84
N PRO A 226 -37.79 24.99 -9.80
CA PRO A 226 -37.11 24.58 -8.57
C PRO A 226 -36.51 23.18 -8.69
N LEU A 227 -35.33 22.98 -8.08
CA LEU A 227 -34.83 21.70 -7.62
C LEU A 227 -34.97 21.65 -6.08
N PRO A 228 -36.00 20.99 -5.54
CA PRO A 228 -36.24 20.92 -4.10
C PRO A 228 -35.24 20.01 -3.37
N LEU A 229 -34.93 20.34 -2.10
CA LEU A 229 -34.12 19.50 -1.22
C LEU A 229 -34.65 18.07 -1.15
N SER A 230 -35.97 17.87 -1.06
CA SER A 230 -36.60 16.53 -1.01
C SER A 230 -36.31 15.67 -2.23
N VAL A 231 -36.01 16.27 -3.39
CA VAL A 231 -35.59 15.55 -4.61
C VAL A 231 -34.12 15.16 -4.51
N VAL A 232 -33.29 16.09 -4.04
CA VAL A 232 -31.85 15.88 -3.87
C VAL A 232 -31.57 14.82 -2.79
N GLU A 233 -32.35 14.79 -1.71
CA GLU A 233 -32.27 13.77 -0.65
C GLU A 233 -32.53 12.34 -1.16
N GLY A 234 -33.33 12.18 -2.22
CA GLY A 234 -33.57 10.89 -2.86
C GLY A 234 -32.34 10.31 -3.56
N SER A 235 -31.35 11.15 -3.86
CA SER A 235 -30.02 10.73 -4.32
C SER A 235 -28.99 11.78 -3.88
N PRO A 236 -28.51 11.69 -2.62
CA PRO A 236 -27.86 12.78 -1.91
C PRO A 236 -26.44 13.02 -2.44
N ASP A 237 -25.43 12.44 -1.80
CA ASP A 237 -24.02 12.70 -2.04
C ASP A 237 -23.50 12.11 -3.35
N GLY A 238 -22.86 12.94 -4.18
CA GLY A 238 -22.18 12.51 -5.40
C GLY A 238 -22.29 13.50 -6.55
N LEU A 239 -21.77 13.12 -7.72
CA LEU A 239 -22.04 13.87 -8.95
C LEU A 239 -23.48 13.61 -9.40
N ARG A 240 -24.23 14.69 -9.62
CA ARG A 240 -25.66 14.65 -9.91
C ARG A 240 -25.95 15.49 -11.13
N SER A 241 -27.04 15.15 -11.80
CA SER A 241 -27.46 15.83 -13.02
C SER A 241 -28.88 16.38 -12.93
N VAL A 242 -29.12 17.52 -13.58
CA VAL A 242 -30.47 18.04 -13.84
C VAL A 242 -30.66 18.18 -15.34
N ARG A 243 -31.81 17.72 -15.83
CA ARG A 243 -32.26 17.82 -17.22
C ARG A 243 -33.75 18.15 -17.27
N TYR A 244 -34.24 18.69 -18.37
CA TYR A 244 -35.65 19.02 -18.56
C TYR A 244 -36.15 18.60 -19.94
N GLU A 245 -37.45 18.39 -20.05
CA GLU A 245 -38.19 18.22 -21.30
C GLU A 245 -39.26 19.31 -21.38
N LEU A 246 -39.29 20.07 -22.47
CA LEU A 246 -40.26 21.15 -22.68
C LEU A 246 -41.49 20.61 -23.39
N TYR A 247 -42.65 21.12 -23.00
CA TYR A 247 -43.92 20.88 -23.64
C TYR A 247 -44.54 22.23 -23.98
N ASP A 248 -45.17 22.31 -25.13
CA ASP A 248 -46.01 23.46 -25.42
C ASP A 248 -47.38 23.39 -24.73
N ALA A 249 -48.17 24.46 -24.86
CA ALA A 249 -49.54 24.51 -24.37
C ALA A 249 -50.45 23.37 -24.89
N ALA A 250 -50.19 22.82 -26.09
CA ALA A 250 -50.94 21.70 -26.65
C ALA A 250 -50.46 20.33 -26.14
N GLY A 251 -49.34 20.26 -25.42
CA GLY A 251 -48.75 19.03 -24.91
C GLY A 251 -47.82 18.31 -25.89
N ASN A 252 -47.24 19.02 -26.86
CA ASN A 252 -46.20 18.48 -27.73
C ASN A 252 -44.84 18.47 -27.04
N PRO A 253 -44.22 17.28 -26.81
CA PRO A 253 -42.88 17.19 -26.22
C PRO A 253 -41.78 17.63 -27.19
N ALA A 254 -40.88 18.46 -26.69
CA ALA A 254 -39.56 18.67 -27.26
C ALA A 254 -38.64 17.46 -26.97
N ARG A 255 -37.43 17.47 -27.52
CA ARG A 255 -36.40 16.50 -27.14
C ARG A 255 -35.92 16.78 -25.70
N LEU A 256 -35.33 15.78 -25.05
CA LEU A 256 -34.72 15.97 -23.73
C LEU A 256 -33.51 16.92 -23.82
N SER A 257 -33.35 17.78 -22.81
CA SER A 257 -32.20 18.69 -22.72
C SER A 257 -30.88 17.95 -22.52
N SER A 258 -29.76 18.61 -22.83
CA SER A 258 -28.47 18.27 -22.24
C SER A 258 -28.53 18.35 -20.72
N GLN A 259 -27.64 17.62 -20.06
CA GLN A 259 -27.57 17.59 -18.61
C GLN A 259 -26.64 18.67 -18.05
N PHE A 260 -27.05 19.31 -16.96
CA PHE A 260 -26.16 20.09 -16.11
C PHE A 260 -25.67 19.18 -14.97
N VAL A 261 -24.34 19.02 -14.84
CA VAL A 261 -23.72 18.14 -13.83
C VAL A 261 -23.07 18.98 -12.74
N PHE A 262 -23.33 18.64 -11.47
CA PHE A 262 -22.77 19.32 -10.30
C PHE A 262 -22.56 18.34 -9.15
N ASP A 263 -21.68 18.70 -8.20
CA ASP A 263 -21.43 17.91 -6.99
C ASP A 263 -22.43 18.26 -5.90
N VAL A 264 -23.00 17.25 -5.26
CA VAL A 264 -23.91 17.37 -4.11
C VAL A 264 -23.22 16.77 -2.89
N GLY A 265 -23.26 17.49 -1.77
CA GLY A 265 -22.67 17.06 -0.50
C GLY A 265 -23.62 17.38 0.66
N LEU A 266 -24.60 16.51 0.89
CA LEU A 266 -25.56 16.67 1.97
C LEU A 266 -25.01 16.14 3.31
N PHE A 267 -24.06 15.21 3.29
CA PHE A 267 -23.39 14.76 4.52
C PHE A 267 -22.44 15.84 5.08
N PRO A 268 -22.25 15.90 6.41
CA PRO A 268 -21.32 16.83 7.02
C PRO A 268 -19.90 16.70 6.46
N ALA A 269 -19.23 17.83 6.27
CA ALA A 269 -17.84 17.88 5.83
C ALA A 269 -16.90 17.20 6.83
N PRO A 270 -15.78 16.58 6.38
CA PRO A 270 -14.77 16.04 7.28
C PRO A 270 -14.30 17.10 8.27
N SER A 271 -14.27 16.75 9.56
CA SER A 271 -13.96 17.69 10.64
C SER A 271 -13.11 17.04 11.74
N ASN A 272 -12.68 17.81 12.74
CA ASN A 272 -11.91 17.30 13.89
C ASN A 272 -10.61 16.56 13.49
N PHE A 273 -9.85 17.13 12.55
CA PHE A 273 -8.56 16.61 12.11
C PHE A 273 -7.55 16.55 13.26
N ARG A 274 -6.63 15.58 13.19
CA ARG A 274 -5.58 15.33 14.20
C ARG A 274 -4.22 15.31 13.52
N ALA A 275 -3.17 15.63 14.25
CA ALA A 275 -1.81 15.57 13.71
C ALA A 275 -1.48 14.16 13.21
N PRO A 276 -0.86 14.02 12.03
CA PRO A 276 -0.35 12.73 11.58
C PRO A 276 0.75 12.23 12.52
N THR A 277 1.03 10.93 12.50
CA THR A 277 2.22 10.33 13.13
C THR A 277 3.12 9.75 12.04
N ILE A 278 4.39 9.61 12.35
CA ILE A 278 5.41 9.09 11.44
C ILE A 278 6.04 7.90 12.15
N ASP A 279 5.91 6.69 11.61
CA ASP A 279 6.46 5.51 12.28
C ASP A 279 7.97 5.66 12.48
N LEU A 280 8.47 5.20 13.64
CA LEU A 280 9.85 5.32 14.13
C LEU A 280 10.31 6.74 14.49
N ALA A 281 9.77 7.79 13.87
CA ALA A 281 10.18 9.18 14.14
C ALA A 281 9.24 9.97 15.09
N VAL A 282 7.92 9.84 14.92
CA VAL A 282 6.90 10.67 15.61
C VAL A 282 5.70 9.82 16.06
N PRO A 283 5.45 9.62 17.36
CA PRO A 283 6.31 10.03 18.49
C PRO A 283 7.55 9.15 18.58
N GLY A 284 8.71 9.76 18.78
CA GLY A 284 9.99 9.05 18.77
C GLY A 284 11.14 10.02 19.01
N ASP A 285 12.24 9.81 18.29
CA ASP A 285 13.43 10.66 18.31
C ASP A 285 13.31 11.90 17.39
N LEU A 286 12.19 12.06 16.68
CA LEU A 286 11.91 13.13 15.72
C LEU A 286 12.90 13.16 14.56
N LEU A 287 13.45 12.00 14.19
CA LEU A 287 14.39 11.84 13.08
C LEU A 287 13.91 10.70 12.19
N ILE A 288 13.99 10.89 10.87
CA ILE A 288 14.00 9.80 9.90
C ILE A 288 15.43 9.66 9.43
N ASP A 289 16.11 8.63 9.91
CA ASP A 289 17.46 8.31 9.48
C ASP A 289 17.47 7.14 8.47
N ARG A 290 18.66 6.70 8.05
CA ARG A 290 18.77 5.58 7.12
C ARG A 290 18.35 4.24 7.71
N SER A 291 18.52 4.04 9.01
CA SER A 291 18.07 2.82 9.67
C SER A 291 16.55 2.72 9.62
N ASP A 292 15.85 3.82 9.90
CA ASP A 292 14.40 3.90 9.76
C ASP A 292 13.96 3.65 8.32
N ALA A 293 14.65 4.32 7.38
CA ALA A 293 14.38 4.18 5.96
C ALA A 293 14.61 2.76 5.44
N ALA A 294 15.64 2.07 5.91
CA ALA A 294 15.90 0.67 5.59
C ALA A 294 14.82 -0.25 6.16
N GLN A 295 14.40 -0.02 7.40
CA GLN A 295 13.41 -0.85 8.09
C GLN A 295 12.01 -0.77 7.46
N LEU A 296 11.61 0.41 6.97
CA LEU A 296 10.28 0.67 6.40
C LEU A 296 10.28 0.80 4.87
N ASN A 297 11.43 0.59 4.22
CA ASN A 297 11.63 0.86 2.79
C ASN A 297 11.21 2.30 2.39
N GLY A 298 11.62 3.28 3.20
CA GLY A 298 11.15 4.67 3.18
C GLY A 298 10.55 5.08 4.53
N ALA A 299 9.38 5.73 4.52
CA ALA A 299 8.69 6.12 5.77
C ALA A 299 7.20 5.76 5.71
N ILE A 300 6.57 5.57 6.87
CA ILE A 300 5.11 5.34 6.96
C ILE A 300 4.48 6.50 7.73
N ILE A 301 3.63 7.24 7.04
CA ILE A 301 2.80 8.29 7.64
C ILE A 301 1.45 7.68 8.02
N ARG A 302 1.02 7.91 9.26
CA ARG A 302 -0.26 7.44 9.79
C ARG A 302 -1.21 8.61 10.00
N ILE A 303 -2.33 8.57 9.29
CA ILE A 303 -3.40 9.56 9.42
C ILE A 303 -4.45 9.04 10.41
N PRO A 304 -4.64 9.69 11.57
CA PRO A 304 -5.63 9.25 12.56
C PRO A 304 -7.07 9.38 12.06
N ALA A 305 -7.99 8.75 12.79
CA ALA A 305 -9.41 8.98 12.59
C ALA A 305 -9.77 10.46 12.84
N TYR A 306 -10.63 10.98 11.97
CA TYR A 306 -11.27 12.30 12.06
C TYR A 306 -12.79 12.11 12.12
N ALA A 307 -13.56 13.18 12.32
CA ALA A 307 -15.02 13.12 12.38
C ALA A 307 -15.65 13.21 10.98
N ASP A 308 -16.87 12.69 10.85
CA ASP A 308 -17.69 12.78 9.63
C ASP A 308 -17.05 12.17 8.38
N PHE A 309 -16.19 11.16 8.56
CA PHE A 309 -15.56 10.47 7.44
C PHE A 309 -16.56 9.67 6.61
N LEU A 310 -16.35 9.61 5.29
CA LEU A 310 -17.14 8.81 4.37
C LEU A 310 -16.29 7.74 3.69
N ARG A 311 -16.87 6.56 3.49
CA ARG A 311 -16.23 5.38 2.87
C ARG A 311 -16.93 5.03 1.56
N GLY A 312 -16.27 4.20 0.76
CA GLY A 312 -16.75 3.76 -0.56
C GLY A 312 -16.13 4.54 -1.72
N ASP A 313 -16.60 4.27 -2.93
CA ASP A 313 -16.01 4.80 -4.18
C ASP A 313 -16.18 6.31 -4.34
N GLU A 314 -17.20 6.89 -3.71
CA GLU A 314 -17.44 8.35 -3.63
C GLU A 314 -17.07 8.93 -2.25
N GLY A 315 -16.35 8.16 -1.44
CA GLY A 315 -15.92 8.52 -0.09
C GLY A 315 -14.65 9.38 -0.05
N ASP A 316 -14.06 9.46 1.13
CA ASP A 316 -12.88 10.28 1.37
C ASP A 316 -11.61 9.66 0.79
N MET A 317 -10.74 10.52 0.24
CA MET A 317 -9.36 10.20 -0.11
C MET A 317 -8.40 11.04 0.72
N ILE A 318 -7.29 10.44 1.11
CA ILE A 318 -6.25 11.06 1.92
C ILE A 318 -5.11 11.50 1.00
N SER A 319 -4.83 12.79 0.99
CA SER A 319 -3.73 13.39 0.24
C SER A 319 -2.66 13.86 1.22
N VAL A 320 -1.48 13.26 1.19
CA VAL A 320 -0.37 13.60 2.10
C VAL A 320 0.69 14.39 1.35
N THR A 321 1.17 15.46 1.97
CA THR A 321 2.20 16.34 1.42
C THR A 321 3.37 16.45 2.38
N LEU A 322 4.58 16.24 1.86
CA LEU A 322 5.84 16.41 2.56
C LEU A 322 6.53 17.67 2.04
N THR A 323 7.00 18.50 2.96
CA THR A 323 7.67 19.77 2.65
C THR A 323 8.98 19.89 3.41
N THR A 324 10.06 20.19 2.70
CA THR A 324 11.36 20.60 3.24
C THR A 324 11.72 21.99 2.71
N SER A 325 12.85 22.56 3.14
CA SER A 325 13.34 23.82 2.54
C SER A 325 13.80 23.67 1.08
N LEU A 326 13.99 22.44 0.59
CA LEU A 326 14.43 22.16 -0.78
C LEU A 326 13.28 21.91 -1.75
N GLY A 327 12.11 21.50 -1.26
CA GLY A 327 10.99 21.18 -2.14
C GLY A 327 9.75 20.68 -1.41
N THR A 328 8.72 20.38 -2.19
CA THR A 328 7.46 19.82 -1.70
C THR A 328 7.01 18.71 -2.63
N VAL A 329 6.57 17.59 -2.07
CA VAL A 329 6.03 16.44 -2.80
C VAL A 329 4.68 16.06 -2.20
N THR A 330 3.67 15.95 -3.05
CA THR A 330 2.37 15.37 -2.69
C THR A 330 2.32 13.93 -3.19
N LEU A 331 2.02 13.00 -2.29
CA LEU A 331 1.92 11.58 -2.59
C LEU A 331 0.63 11.26 -3.35
N PRO A 332 0.56 10.11 -4.04
CA PRO A 332 -0.68 9.61 -4.59
C PRO A 332 -1.79 9.56 -3.53
N ASP A 333 -3.00 9.96 -3.90
CA ASP A 333 -4.13 9.94 -2.99
C ASP A 333 -4.48 8.50 -2.58
N VAL A 334 -4.70 8.29 -1.28
CA VAL A 334 -5.05 6.97 -0.72
C VAL A 334 -6.55 6.97 -0.38
N PRO A 335 -7.37 6.10 -0.98
CA PRO A 335 -8.79 6.05 -0.64
C PRO A 335 -8.99 5.57 0.80
N LEU A 336 -9.88 6.21 1.55
CA LEU A 336 -10.27 5.72 2.88
C LEU A 336 -10.96 4.36 2.74
N GLY A 337 -11.81 4.17 1.72
CA GLY A 337 -12.37 2.89 1.30
C GLY A 337 -12.65 1.93 2.47
N SER A 338 -12.00 0.76 2.43
CA SER A 338 -11.97 -0.24 3.50
C SER A 338 -10.77 -0.11 4.46
N ASN A 339 -9.89 0.87 4.27
CA ASN A 339 -8.72 1.09 5.13
C ASN A 339 -9.14 1.42 6.57
N THR A 340 -8.55 0.73 7.53
CA THR A 340 -8.78 1.00 8.96
C THR A 340 -7.96 2.20 9.42
N PHE A 341 -8.46 2.90 10.43
CA PHE A 341 -7.68 3.95 11.08
C PHE A 341 -6.67 3.37 12.07
N PRO A 342 -5.48 3.95 12.21
CA PRO A 342 -4.95 5.05 11.39
C PRO A 342 -4.61 4.57 9.95
N VAL A 343 -4.97 5.39 8.95
CA VAL A 343 -4.70 5.09 7.54
C VAL A 343 -3.20 5.22 7.30
N GLN A 344 -2.61 4.19 6.68
CA GLN A 344 -1.18 4.15 6.38
C GLN A 344 -0.93 4.72 4.98
N VAL A 345 0.01 5.65 4.88
CA VAL A 345 0.48 6.23 3.63
C VAL A 345 1.99 6.01 3.55
N HIS A 346 2.43 5.18 2.62
CA HIS A 346 3.84 4.86 2.43
C HIS A 346 4.53 5.96 1.62
N VAL A 347 5.69 6.38 2.10
CA VAL A 347 6.60 7.32 1.44
C VAL A 347 7.78 6.49 0.98
N GLY A 348 7.90 6.24 -0.33
CA GLY A 348 9.04 5.48 -0.84
C GLY A 348 10.37 6.22 -0.63
N PHE A 349 11.45 5.46 -0.39
CA PHE A 349 12.80 6.02 -0.23
C PHE A 349 13.20 7.04 -1.32
N PRO A 350 12.91 6.83 -2.62
CA PRO A 350 13.26 7.82 -3.65
C PRO A 350 12.61 9.19 -3.43
N THR A 351 11.44 9.25 -2.79
CA THR A 351 10.79 10.52 -2.45
C THR A 351 11.51 11.23 -1.32
N LEU A 352 11.94 10.49 -0.28
CA LEU A 352 12.74 11.03 0.81
C LEU A 352 14.11 11.52 0.29
N ALA A 353 14.79 10.72 -0.53
CA ALA A 353 16.06 11.10 -1.15
C ALA A 353 15.92 12.35 -2.04
N LEU A 354 14.83 12.47 -2.80
CA LEU A 354 14.54 13.67 -3.60
C LEU A 354 14.35 14.92 -2.72
N LEU A 355 13.58 14.80 -1.63
CA LEU A 355 13.33 15.90 -0.69
C LEU A 355 14.56 16.29 0.13
N TYR A 356 15.48 15.34 0.33
CA TYR A 356 16.74 15.53 1.03
C TYR A 356 17.84 16.13 0.14
N GLY A 357 17.87 15.76 -1.14
CA GLY A 357 18.82 16.28 -2.12
C GLY A 357 20.28 16.02 -1.73
N ALA A 358 21.12 17.05 -1.86
CA ALA A 358 22.55 17.02 -1.50
C ALA A 358 22.82 17.58 -0.09
N THR A 359 21.84 17.51 0.81
CA THR A 359 22.00 18.03 2.18
C THR A 359 22.98 17.16 2.98
N GLU A 360 23.72 17.81 3.89
CA GLU A 360 24.55 17.14 4.88
C GLU A 360 23.98 17.41 6.28
N GLY A 361 23.59 16.36 7.00
CA GLY A 361 22.99 16.45 8.34
C GLY A 361 21.49 16.70 8.33
N LEU A 362 20.97 17.23 9.44
CA LEU A 362 19.54 17.35 9.69
C LEU A 362 18.85 18.33 8.72
N LEU A 363 17.82 17.85 8.02
CA LEU A 363 16.91 18.66 7.22
C LEU A 363 15.49 18.60 7.80
N SER A 364 14.97 19.74 8.25
CA SER A 364 13.61 19.78 8.79
C SER A 364 12.56 19.49 7.72
N MET A 365 11.65 18.58 8.03
CA MET A 365 10.56 18.12 7.18
C MET A 365 9.21 18.25 7.90
N THR A 366 8.24 18.83 7.21
CA THR A 366 6.85 18.93 7.68
C THR A 366 5.96 18.02 6.85
N VAL A 367 5.13 17.23 7.52
CA VAL A 367 4.11 16.39 6.93
C VAL A 367 2.74 17.03 7.20
N SER A 368 2.03 17.36 6.13
CA SER A 368 0.65 17.83 6.17
C SER A 368 -0.25 16.88 5.39
N TYR A 369 -1.56 16.95 5.60
CA TYR A 369 -2.51 16.17 4.84
C TYR A 369 -3.81 16.94 4.59
N ALA A 370 -4.50 16.57 3.54
CA ALA A 370 -5.85 17.02 3.23
C ALA A 370 -6.75 15.81 2.99
N VAL A 371 -8.00 15.93 3.37
CA VAL A 371 -9.04 14.97 3.00
C VAL A 371 -9.74 15.50 1.77
N LYS A 372 -9.66 14.77 0.66
CA LYS A 372 -10.40 15.06 -0.55
C LYS A 372 -11.69 14.25 -0.54
N ARG A 373 -12.82 14.93 -0.61
CA ARG A 373 -14.12 14.30 -0.85
C ARG A 373 -14.63 14.81 -2.19
N ARG A 374 -14.62 13.94 -3.18
CA ARG A 374 -15.06 14.25 -4.56
C ARG A 374 -14.39 15.50 -5.10
N SER A 375 -15.14 16.58 -5.37
CA SER A 375 -14.61 17.81 -5.97
C SER A 375 -13.95 18.76 -4.98
N VAL A 376 -14.01 18.48 -3.67
CA VAL A 376 -13.56 19.41 -2.62
C VAL A 376 -12.46 18.83 -1.76
N SER A 377 -11.50 19.70 -1.42
CA SER A 377 -10.37 19.38 -0.55
C SER A 377 -10.53 20.09 0.79
N TYR A 378 -10.42 19.33 1.87
CA TYR A 378 -10.48 19.79 3.25
C TYR A 378 -9.08 19.68 3.86
N PRO A 379 -8.26 20.74 3.82
CA PRO A 379 -6.91 20.72 4.37
C PRO A 379 -6.96 20.61 5.90
N SER A 380 -6.13 19.73 6.46
CA SER A 380 -5.90 19.70 7.90
C SER A 380 -5.02 20.88 8.31
N ALA A 381 -5.40 21.59 9.38
CA ALA A 381 -4.53 22.56 10.03
C ALA A 381 -3.46 21.91 10.93
N GLN A 382 -3.57 20.59 11.16
CA GLN A 382 -2.65 19.82 11.98
C GLN A 382 -1.56 19.20 11.11
N THR A 383 -0.30 19.36 11.52
CA THR A 383 0.89 18.82 10.84
C THR A 383 1.77 18.06 11.82
N ALA A 384 2.68 17.23 11.30
CA ALA A 384 3.78 16.67 12.07
C ALA A 384 5.10 17.20 11.52
N THR A 385 6.07 17.43 12.40
CA THR A 385 7.41 17.88 12.04
C THR A 385 8.43 16.86 12.53
N THR A 386 9.42 16.56 11.69
CA THR A 386 10.53 15.65 11.97
C THR A 386 11.75 16.15 11.20
N ASP A 387 12.95 15.78 11.63
CA ASP A 387 14.14 15.97 10.81
C ASP A 387 14.35 14.73 9.91
N LEU A 388 14.96 14.95 8.74
CA LEU A 388 15.37 13.93 7.79
C LEU A 388 16.89 14.02 7.64
N ASP A 389 17.60 12.93 7.90
CA ASP A 389 19.04 12.82 7.66
C ASP A 389 19.33 11.52 6.92
N LEU A 390 19.67 11.64 5.64
CA LEU A 390 20.08 10.50 4.80
C LEU A 390 21.57 10.57 4.42
N PHE A 391 22.33 11.50 5.01
CA PHE A 391 23.72 11.72 4.64
C PHE A 391 24.59 10.51 5.00
N VAL A 392 25.44 10.11 4.04
CA VAL A 392 26.46 9.09 4.23
C VAL A 392 27.74 9.48 3.53
N VAL A 393 28.84 8.90 4.02
CA VAL A 393 30.17 8.98 3.44
C VAL A 393 30.48 7.70 2.67
N GLY A 394 31.39 7.80 1.71
CA GLY A 394 31.77 6.70 0.82
C GLY A 394 30.85 6.56 -0.39
N PRO A 395 31.00 5.51 -1.19
CA PRO A 395 30.46 5.46 -2.53
C PRO A 395 28.93 5.41 -2.49
N ALA A 396 28.29 5.89 -3.56
CA ALA A 396 26.84 5.77 -3.67
C ALA A 396 26.41 4.30 -3.60
N ASN A 397 25.40 3.99 -2.79
CA ASN A 397 24.83 2.66 -2.71
C ASN A 397 23.75 2.48 -3.80
N PRO A 398 23.87 1.53 -4.73
CA PRO A 398 22.85 1.27 -5.73
C PRO A 398 21.60 0.56 -5.19
N ASN A 399 21.67 -0.02 -3.99
CA ASN A 399 20.63 -0.85 -3.38
C ASN A 399 19.83 -0.11 -2.28
N GLU A 400 19.92 1.21 -2.21
CA GLU A 400 19.14 1.99 -1.25
C GLU A 400 17.64 1.61 -1.26
N PRO A 401 16.97 1.51 -0.09
CA PRO A 401 17.45 1.89 1.24
C PRO A 401 18.20 0.79 2.01
N ASP A 402 18.58 -0.33 1.37
CA ASP A 402 19.40 -1.35 2.04
C ASP A 402 20.70 -0.71 2.57
N LEU A 403 21.08 -1.05 3.79
CA LEU A 403 22.31 -0.53 4.40
C LEU A 403 23.56 -1.22 3.83
N VAL A 404 23.42 -2.42 3.24
CA VAL A 404 24.53 -3.12 2.60
C VAL A 404 24.83 -2.49 1.24
N ASN A 405 25.98 -1.84 1.15
CA ASN A 405 26.45 -1.20 -0.07
C ASN A 405 27.40 -2.15 -0.83
N PRO A 406 27.00 -2.68 -2.01
CA PRO A 406 27.86 -3.56 -2.80
C PRO A 406 29.10 -2.86 -3.39
N ASN A 407 29.14 -1.53 -3.41
CA ASN A 407 30.29 -0.75 -3.87
C ASN A 407 31.36 -0.58 -2.76
N LEU A 408 31.09 -1.04 -1.54
CA LEU A 408 32.12 -1.18 -0.52
C LEU A 408 32.85 -2.51 -0.72
N ASN A 409 34.15 -2.45 -0.97
CA ASN A 409 34.97 -3.66 -1.11
C ASN A 409 34.92 -4.51 0.17
N PRO A 410 34.73 -5.83 0.08
CA PRO A 410 34.69 -6.70 1.26
C PRO A 410 36.04 -6.71 1.99
N VAL A 411 35.99 -6.89 3.30
CA VAL A 411 37.19 -7.07 4.13
C VAL A 411 37.87 -8.39 3.81
N VAL A 412 39.21 -8.41 3.78
CA VAL A 412 40.02 -9.62 3.63
C VAL A 412 40.76 -9.87 4.94
N VAL A 413 40.50 -11.00 5.58
CA VAL A 413 41.10 -11.36 6.87
C VAL A 413 42.27 -12.32 6.67
N ARG A 414 43.41 -12.08 7.31
CA ARG A 414 44.60 -12.95 7.26
C ARG A 414 45.14 -13.14 8.67
N GLY A 415 45.39 -14.39 9.06
CA GLY A 415 46.09 -14.68 10.32
C GLY A 415 47.60 -14.52 10.17
N GLU A 416 48.29 -14.35 11.29
CA GLU A 416 49.75 -14.16 11.35
C GLU A 416 50.40 -15.30 12.14
N ASP A 417 51.42 -15.93 11.56
CA ASP A 417 52.16 -17.01 12.20
C ASP A 417 53.27 -16.52 13.16
N ALA A 418 54.05 -17.44 13.74
CA ALA A 418 55.08 -17.11 14.72
C ALA A 418 56.24 -16.28 14.17
N THR A 419 56.40 -16.29 12.86
CA THR A 419 57.46 -15.59 12.13
C THR A 419 57.00 -14.24 11.60
N GLY A 420 55.72 -13.90 11.77
CA GLY A 420 55.09 -12.71 11.20
C GLY A 420 54.63 -12.89 9.76
N ALA A 421 54.61 -14.12 9.24
CA ALA A 421 54.11 -14.41 7.91
C ALA A 421 52.59 -14.52 7.92
N GLU A 422 51.94 -13.91 6.92
CA GLU A 422 50.49 -13.96 6.79
C GLU A 422 50.03 -15.23 6.06
N GLY A 423 48.94 -15.81 6.57
CA GLY A 423 48.29 -16.95 5.97
C GLY A 423 47.41 -16.62 4.75
N PRO A 424 46.70 -17.64 4.23
CA PRO A 424 45.74 -17.48 3.14
C PRO A 424 44.61 -16.48 3.49
N PRO A 425 44.02 -15.81 2.48
CA PRO A 425 42.91 -14.89 2.71
C PRO A 425 41.68 -15.63 3.23
N ASN A 426 41.02 -15.04 4.22
CA ASN A 426 39.80 -15.49 4.87
C ASN A 426 39.91 -16.88 5.53
N GLU A 427 41.11 -17.23 6.00
CA GLU A 427 41.40 -18.48 6.70
C GLU A 427 42.26 -18.24 7.94
N LEU A 428 41.78 -18.69 9.10
CA LEU A 428 42.52 -18.68 10.36
C LEU A 428 42.89 -20.11 10.77
N LEU A 429 44.13 -20.51 10.50
CA LEU A 429 44.68 -21.84 10.74
C LEU A 429 45.29 -21.98 12.15
N PRO A 430 45.53 -23.21 12.65
CA PRO A 430 46.17 -23.47 13.94
C PRO A 430 47.48 -22.71 14.19
N GLU A 431 48.29 -22.48 13.16
CA GLU A 431 49.54 -21.72 13.24
C GLU A 431 49.36 -20.24 13.59
N HIS A 432 48.16 -19.70 13.36
CA HIS A 432 47.77 -18.32 13.70
C HIS A 432 47.26 -18.17 15.15
N ALA A 433 47.23 -19.26 15.92
CA ALA A 433 46.70 -19.25 17.27
C ALA A 433 47.44 -18.26 18.19
N ASN A 434 46.72 -17.66 19.13
CA ASN A 434 47.22 -16.71 20.12
C ASN A 434 47.77 -15.40 19.54
N ARG A 435 47.38 -15.02 18.31
CA ARG A 435 47.76 -13.76 17.67
C ARG A 435 46.53 -13.05 17.08
N PRO A 436 46.55 -11.72 16.99
CA PRO A 436 45.52 -10.99 16.27
C PRO A 436 45.54 -11.35 14.77
N ALA A 437 44.38 -11.36 14.13
CA ALA A 437 44.28 -11.44 12.67
C ALA A 437 44.25 -10.05 12.06
N ASN A 438 44.85 -9.90 10.88
CA ASN A 438 44.89 -8.65 10.12
C ASN A 438 43.67 -8.58 9.19
N ALA A 439 42.91 -7.51 9.30
CA ALA A 439 41.77 -7.22 8.45
C ALA A 439 42.16 -6.10 7.47
N TYR A 440 42.27 -6.45 6.20
CA TYR A 440 42.59 -5.53 5.12
C TYR A 440 41.32 -5.06 4.42
N ILE A 441 41.18 -3.75 4.29
CA ILE A 441 40.10 -3.13 3.53
C ILE A 441 40.74 -2.27 2.46
N THR A 442 40.48 -2.60 1.20
CA THR A 442 40.84 -1.74 0.06
C THR A 442 39.74 -0.71 -0.11
N LEU A 443 40.05 0.57 0.07
CA LEU A 443 39.08 1.64 -0.18
C LEU A 443 38.66 1.64 -1.65
N TRP A 444 37.44 2.06 -1.91
CA TRP A 444 36.82 2.09 -3.24
C TRP A 444 37.43 3.19 -4.11
N ASP A 445 37.25 3.09 -5.43
CA ASP A 445 37.60 4.12 -6.42
C ASP A 445 36.37 4.96 -6.85
N GLU A 446 35.16 4.46 -6.58
CA GLU A 446 33.87 5.08 -6.90
C GLU A 446 33.60 6.41 -6.16
N PRO A 447 32.83 7.36 -6.74
CA PRO A 447 32.48 8.63 -6.09
C PRO A 447 31.52 8.50 -4.89
N PRO A 448 31.63 9.38 -3.87
CA PRO A 448 32.76 10.25 -3.58
C PRO A 448 34.02 9.42 -3.33
N THR A 449 35.04 9.73 -4.12
CA THR A 449 36.34 9.08 -4.04
C THR A 449 36.86 9.30 -2.61
N PRO A 450 37.54 8.32 -1.99
CA PRO A 450 37.90 8.40 -0.57
C PRO A 450 38.75 9.63 -0.16
N ASP A 451 39.25 10.41 -1.12
CA ASP A 451 40.01 11.65 -0.93
C ASP A 451 39.15 12.89 -0.62
N ALA A 452 37.81 12.77 -0.65
CA ALA A 452 36.92 13.92 -0.52
C ALA A 452 36.48 14.29 0.93
N GLY A 453 36.59 13.41 1.93
CA GLY A 453 36.17 13.74 3.29
C GLY A 453 36.55 12.73 4.39
N PRO A 454 36.57 13.14 5.67
CA PRO A 454 36.93 12.27 6.79
C PRO A 454 35.81 11.29 7.14
N PHE A 455 36.18 10.05 7.47
CA PHE A 455 35.24 9.01 7.91
C PHE A 455 35.89 8.05 8.90
N THR A 456 35.08 7.28 9.63
CA THR A 456 35.57 6.21 10.50
C THR A 456 35.08 4.87 9.98
N ILE A 457 36.01 3.90 9.92
CA ILE A 457 35.73 2.49 9.67
C ILE A 457 35.54 1.80 11.01
N TYR A 458 34.48 1.01 11.15
CA TYR A 458 34.22 0.18 12.32
C TYR A 458 34.19 -1.28 11.88
N LEU A 459 35.12 -2.09 12.37
CA LEU A 459 35.25 -3.51 12.01
C LEU A 459 34.42 -4.37 12.97
N PHE A 460 33.62 -5.27 12.42
CA PHE A 460 32.77 -6.19 13.17
C PHE A 460 33.14 -7.64 12.87
N TYR A 461 33.25 -8.44 13.92
CA TYR A 461 33.46 -9.88 13.88
C TYR A 461 32.33 -10.57 14.65
N GLU A 462 31.56 -11.43 13.98
CA GLU A 462 30.38 -12.10 14.54
C GLU A 462 29.38 -11.13 15.23
N GLY A 463 29.27 -9.91 14.69
CA GLY A 463 28.38 -8.85 15.20
C GLY A 463 28.97 -8.00 16.33
N VAL A 464 30.18 -8.30 16.81
CA VAL A 464 30.88 -7.50 17.83
C VAL A 464 31.85 -6.56 17.16
N GLN A 465 31.80 -5.27 17.50
CA GLN A 465 32.81 -4.30 17.06
C GLN A 465 34.15 -4.66 17.71
N VAL A 466 35.17 -4.96 16.89
CA VAL A 466 36.49 -5.42 17.35
C VAL A 466 37.59 -4.39 17.19
N ASP A 467 37.42 -3.45 16.25
CA ASP A 467 38.39 -2.38 15.99
C ASP A 467 37.71 -1.21 15.26
N SER A 468 38.38 -0.05 15.24
CA SER A 468 37.93 1.11 14.48
C SER A 468 39.12 1.96 14.01
N LEU A 469 39.01 2.53 12.82
CA LEU A 469 40.05 3.36 12.22
C LEU A 469 39.45 4.67 11.71
N PHE A 470 39.95 5.80 12.22
CA PHE A 470 39.65 7.12 11.66
C PHE A 470 40.52 7.37 10.43
N VAL A 471 39.88 7.69 9.31
CA VAL A 471 40.50 8.02 8.03
C VAL A 471 40.27 9.51 7.77
N PRO A 472 41.29 10.38 8.01
CA PRO A 472 41.13 11.82 7.83
C PRO A 472 41.00 12.22 6.35
N SER A 473 41.63 11.45 5.47
CA SER A 473 41.56 11.55 4.01
C SER A 473 41.97 10.19 3.47
N GLY A 474 41.07 9.52 2.74
CA GLY A 474 41.39 8.29 2.02
C GLY A 474 42.01 8.60 0.66
N ILE A 475 42.48 7.56 -0.02
CA ILE A 475 42.87 7.60 -1.43
C ILE A 475 42.19 6.41 -2.11
N ALA A 476 41.81 6.53 -3.38
CA ALA A 476 41.30 5.40 -4.16
C ALA A 476 42.28 4.21 -4.09
N ASP A 477 41.74 3.00 -3.94
CA ASP A 477 42.48 1.74 -3.79
C ASP A 477 43.46 1.67 -2.61
N GLN A 478 43.42 2.64 -1.68
CA GLN A 478 44.23 2.61 -0.48
C GLN A 478 43.86 1.39 0.36
N VAL A 479 44.85 0.58 0.70
CA VAL A 479 44.66 -0.53 1.64
C VAL A 479 44.88 -0.02 3.05
N VAL A 480 43.85 -0.14 3.89
CA VAL A 480 43.94 0.11 5.33
C VAL A 480 43.91 -1.20 6.10
N ARG A 481 44.58 -1.23 7.25
CA ARG A 481 44.69 -2.39 8.12
C ARG A 481 44.02 -2.10 9.47
N LEU A 482 43.11 -2.97 9.85
CA LEU A 482 42.56 -3.10 11.20
C LEU A 482 42.93 -4.47 11.77
N GLN A 483 42.68 -4.70 13.06
CA GLN A 483 42.99 -5.96 13.72
C GLN A 483 41.76 -6.60 14.37
N ILE A 484 41.64 -7.92 14.22
CA ILE A 484 40.71 -8.73 15.00
C ILE A 484 41.54 -9.31 16.16
N PRO A 485 41.29 -8.91 17.42
CA PRO A 485 42.07 -9.40 18.54
C PRO A 485 41.85 -10.90 18.73
N TRP A 486 42.88 -11.61 19.18
CA TRP A 486 42.81 -13.06 19.40
C TRP A 486 41.65 -13.45 20.32
N SER A 487 41.37 -12.64 21.36
CA SER A 487 40.25 -12.87 22.26
C SER A 487 38.91 -12.97 21.53
N ALA A 488 38.66 -12.12 20.53
CA ALA A 488 37.44 -12.18 19.74
C ALA A 488 37.36 -13.48 18.91
N VAL A 489 38.49 -13.95 18.36
CA VAL A 489 38.56 -15.22 17.63
C VAL A 489 38.36 -16.42 18.55
N SER A 490 39.01 -16.43 19.72
CA SER A 490 38.91 -17.52 20.69
C SER A 490 37.50 -17.67 21.26
N ASP A 491 36.83 -16.55 21.55
CA ASP A 491 35.50 -16.54 22.18
C ASP A 491 34.40 -17.14 21.29
N HIS A 492 34.60 -17.12 19.97
CA HIS A 492 33.59 -17.59 19.00
C HIS A 492 33.82 -19.02 18.49
N ASN A 493 34.81 -19.76 18.99
CA ASN A 493 35.17 -21.13 18.57
C ASN A 493 35.52 -21.27 17.07
N ASN A 494 35.86 -22.49 16.64
CA ASN A 494 36.12 -22.80 15.23
C ASN A 494 34.82 -22.83 14.37
N GLY A 495 34.98 -22.79 13.05
CA GLY A 495 33.92 -22.80 12.04
C GLY A 495 33.92 -21.54 11.16
N THR A 496 32.91 -21.40 10.29
CA THR A 496 32.72 -20.21 9.44
C THR A 496 32.26 -19.02 10.27
N LYS A 497 32.98 -17.89 10.15
CA LYS A 497 32.74 -16.63 10.88
C LYS A 497 32.45 -15.49 9.93
N ARG A 498 31.58 -14.58 10.34
CA ARG A 498 31.13 -13.43 9.57
C ARG A 498 31.90 -12.20 9.98
N VAL A 499 32.50 -11.54 9.01
CA VAL A 499 33.25 -10.30 9.20
C VAL A 499 32.73 -9.27 8.21
N HIS A 500 32.45 -8.07 8.69
CA HIS A 500 32.09 -6.94 7.85
C HIS A 500 32.60 -5.67 8.52
N TYR A 501 32.54 -4.55 7.82
CA TYR A 501 32.77 -3.25 8.42
C TYR A 501 31.65 -2.30 8.08
N THR A 502 31.57 -1.22 8.84
CA THR A 502 30.73 -0.08 8.49
C THR A 502 31.58 1.17 8.36
N ILE A 503 31.10 2.12 7.56
CA ILE A 503 31.70 3.45 7.47
C ILE A 503 30.68 4.51 7.83
N GLY A 504 31.15 5.61 8.40
CA GLY A 504 30.30 6.77 8.63
C GLY A 504 31.04 8.01 9.08
N ALA A 505 30.35 9.15 8.96
CA ALA A 505 30.85 10.44 9.41
C ALA A 505 30.85 10.54 10.95
N ALA A 506 31.71 11.41 11.48
CA ALA A 506 31.74 11.73 12.89
C ALA A 506 30.39 12.34 13.32
N GLY A 507 29.81 11.83 14.41
CA GLY A 507 28.55 12.34 14.98
C GLY A 507 27.26 11.93 14.27
N SER A 508 27.32 11.26 13.12
CA SER A 508 26.14 10.72 12.42
C SER A 508 25.85 9.28 12.86
N SER A 509 24.57 8.93 13.01
CA SER A 509 24.09 7.54 13.16
C SER A 509 24.05 6.79 11.83
N ASN A 510 24.02 7.51 10.71
CA ASN A 510 23.98 6.93 9.37
C ASN A 510 25.31 6.20 9.07
N ARG A 511 25.18 4.91 8.77
CA ARG A 511 26.30 4.02 8.44
C ARG A 511 25.99 3.28 7.14
N GLN A 512 27.03 3.10 6.32
CA GLN A 512 27.00 2.14 5.22
C GLN A 512 27.69 0.85 5.65
N VAL A 513 27.13 -0.30 5.27
CA VAL A 513 27.61 -1.63 5.66
C VAL A 513 28.27 -2.30 4.47
N SER A 514 29.46 -2.87 4.66
CA SER A 514 30.12 -3.65 3.61
C SER A 514 29.41 -5.00 3.40
N PRO A 515 29.59 -5.65 2.23
CA PRO A 515 29.27 -7.08 2.10
C PRO A 515 29.95 -7.90 3.20
N THR A 516 29.28 -8.96 3.65
CA THR A 516 29.82 -9.86 4.66
C THR A 516 30.85 -10.81 4.03
N THR A 517 32.05 -10.84 4.61
CA THR A 517 33.08 -11.84 4.33
C THR A 517 32.91 -13.03 5.26
N LEU A 518 32.99 -14.23 4.69
CA LEU A 518 33.03 -15.48 5.45
C LEU A 518 34.49 -15.89 5.66
N VAL A 519 34.87 -16.15 6.91
CA VAL A 519 36.22 -16.52 7.33
C VAL A 519 36.20 -17.90 7.97
N GLU A 520 36.98 -18.84 7.45
CA GLU A 520 37.08 -20.19 8.00
C GLU A 520 38.08 -20.22 9.16
N VAL A 521 37.61 -20.59 10.35
CA VAL A 521 38.43 -20.59 11.57
C VAL A 521 38.66 -22.02 12.07
N THR A 522 39.92 -22.43 12.08
CA THR A 522 40.44 -23.66 12.70
C THR A 522 41.55 -23.36 13.71
N ALA A 523 41.83 -22.06 13.96
CA ALA A 523 42.92 -21.58 14.79
C ALA A 523 42.76 -21.89 16.28
N ASN A 524 41.54 -22.10 16.79
CA ASN A 524 41.32 -22.40 18.20
C ASN A 524 41.75 -23.86 18.48
N ILE A 525 42.98 -24.02 18.96
CA ILE A 525 43.58 -25.30 19.35
C ILE A 525 43.71 -25.40 20.88
N ILE A 526 43.37 -26.57 21.42
CA ILE A 526 43.51 -26.88 22.84
C ILE A 526 44.92 -27.45 23.06
N PHE A 527 45.73 -26.78 23.89
CA PHE A 527 47.09 -27.23 24.20
C PHE A 527 47.17 -27.85 25.59
N LEU A 528 47.71 -29.08 25.67
CA LEU A 528 47.94 -29.80 26.92
C LEU A 528 49.45 -30.11 27.05
N ALA A 529 50.05 -29.61 28.14
CA ALA A 529 51.47 -29.80 28.44
C ALA A 529 51.81 -31.31 28.58
N PRO A 530 53.04 -31.75 28.23
CA PRO A 530 53.41 -33.16 28.38
C PRO A 530 53.46 -33.58 29.86
N PRO A 531 53.15 -34.86 30.19
CA PRO A 531 53.33 -35.36 31.55
C PRO A 531 54.81 -35.46 31.93
N LEU A 532 55.10 -35.47 33.22
CA LEU A 532 56.46 -35.62 33.75
C LEU A 532 56.60 -36.97 34.45
N VAL A 533 57.42 -37.86 33.91
CA VAL A 533 57.79 -39.10 34.64
C VAL A 533 58.76 -38.73 35.76
N ARG A 534 58.43 -39.11 37.00
CA ARG A 534 59.22 -38.77 38.20
C ARG A 534 60.40 -39.72 38.40
N ASN A 535 61.36 -39.28 39.22
CA ASN A 535 62.50 -40.09 39.67
C ASN A 535 63.41 -40.60 38.53
N LEU A 536 63.46 -39.88 37.41
CA LEU A 536 64.38 -40.16 36.32
C LEU A 536 65.81 -39.75 36.70
N ILE A 537 66.79 -40.40 36.09
CA ILE A 537 68.20 -39.99 36.16
C ILE A 537 68.67 -39.39 34.84
N GLY A 538 69.73 -38.56 34.89
CA GLY A 538 70.29 -37.88 33.71
C GLY A 538 69.60 -36.57 33.33
N SER A 539 70.07 -35.92 32.27
CA SER A 539 69.52 -34.68 31.73
C SER A 539 68.58 -34.93 30.53
N GLY A 540 67.73 -33.96 30.19
CA GLY A 540 66.81 -34.05 29.05
C GLY A 540 65.56 -34.87 29.37
N ALA A 541 65.13 -35.75 28.45
CA ALA A 541 63.96 -36.61 28.63
C ALA A 541 64.10 -37.64 29.77
N GLY A 542 65.31 -37.79 30.32
CA GLY A 542 65.63 -38.64 31.46
C GLY A 542 65.62 -40.13 31.14
N ILE A 543 66.15 -40.92 32.08
CA ILE A 543 66.24 -42.37 31.99
C ILE A 543 65.45 -42.99 33.14
N ILE A 544 64.51 -43.86 32.79
CA ILE A 544 63.80 -44.73 33.73
C ILE A 544 64.68 -45.95 33.99
N ASN A 545 65.06 -46.17 35.24
CA ASN A 545 65.83 -47.32 35.66
C ASN A 545 65.28 -47.93 36.97
N CYS A 546 65.97 -48.90 37.54
CA CYS A 546 65.53 -49.55 38.78
C CYS A 546 65.39 -48.60 39.99
N THR A 547 66.04 -47.43 39.98
CA THR A 547 65.89 -46.41 41.03
C THR A 547 64.74 -45.43 40.77
N SER A 548 64.09 -45.50 39.60
CA SER A 548 62.95 -44.65 39.26
C SER A 548 61.62 -45.14 39.86
N PHE A 549 61.54 -46.41 40.24
CA PHE A 549 60.35 -47.02 40.83
C PHE A 549 60.17 -46.64 42.31
N ARG A 550 58.92 -46.62 42.79
CA ARG A 550 58.59 -46.36 44.20
C ARG A 550 57.60 -47.41 44.74
N PRO A 551 57.93 -48.13 45.84
CA PRO A 551 59.22 -48.17 46.51
C PRO A 551 60.34 -48.75 45.63
N VAL A 552 61.59 -48.40 45.96
CA VAL A 552 62.79 -48.98 45.32
C VAL A 552 63.09 -50.33 45.97
N GLY A 553 63.35 -51.36 45.16
CA GLY A 553 63.79 -52.67 45.64
C GLY A 553 63.31 -53.78 44.72
N PRO A 554 63.66 -55.05 45.01
CA PRO A 554 62.99 -56.21 44.46
C PRO A 554 61.84 -56.65 45.41
N PRO A 555 60.59 -56.76 44.94
CA PRO A 555 60.09 -56.34 43.63
C PRO A 555 59.98 -54.79 43.53
N PRO A 556 60.18 -54.21 42.34
CA PRO A 556 60.06 -52.76 42.15
C PRO A 556 58.59 -52.34 42.28
N GLY A 557 58.37 -51.15 42.81
CA GLY A 557 57.04 -50.53 42.88
C GLY A 557 56.59 -49.91 41.55
N ASN A 558 55.90 -48.77 41.62
CA ASN A 558 55.25 -48.15 40.46
C ASN A 558 56.11 -47.06 39.80
N ILE A 559 55.84 -46.80 38.52
CA ILE A 559 56.33 -45.59 37.84
C ILE A 559 55.35 -44.47 38.15
N ILE A 560 55.85 -43.36 38.67
CA ILE A 560 55.02 -42.20 39.02
C ILE A 560 55.04 -41.21 37.85
N VAL A 561 53.87 -40.89 37.31
CA VAL A 561 53.67 -39.91 36.24
C VAL A 561 52.91 -38.71 36.80
N PHE A 562 53.53 -37.54 36.77
CA PHE A 562 52.90 -36.28 37.16
C PHE A 562 52.24 -35.63 35.94
N VAL A 563 50.94 -35.35 36.06
CA VAL A 563 50.16 -34.59 35.08
C VAL A 563 50.13 -33.12 35.53
N PRO A 564 50.67 -32.17 34.75
CA PRO A 564 50.65 -30.74 35.08
C PRO A 564 49.22 -30.19 35.17
N PRO A 565 48.99 -29.09 35.93
CA PRO A 565 47.70 -28.40 35.93
C PRO A 565 47.36 -27.87 34.53
N SER A 566 46.07 -27.83 34.20
CA SER A 566 45.55 -27.30 32.94
C SER A 566 44.25 -26.55 33.18
N GLU A 567 44.04 -25.44 32.48
CA GLU A 567 42.78 -24.69 32.50
C GLU A 567 41.59 -25.47 31.90
N HIS A 568 41.88 -26.54 31.16
CA HIS A 568 40.86 -27.41 30.57
C HIS A 568 40.41 -28.54 31.50
N PHE A 569 40.99 -28.65 32.71
CA PHE A 569 40.56 -29.64 33.70
C PHE A 569 39.31 -29.16 34.46
N LEU A 570 38.29 -30.01 34.52
CA LEU A 570 37.04 -29.74 35.25
C LEU A 570 36.92 -30.65 36.48
N LEU A 571 36.16 -30.19 37.48
CA LEU A 571 35.88 -30.98 38.68
C LEU A 571 35.18 -32.29 38.30
N GLY A 572 35.69 -33.42 38.81
CA GLY A 572 35.16 -34.75 38.51
C GLY A 572 35.59 -35.33 37.16
N MET A 573 36.35 -34.61 36.34
CA MET A 573 36.90 -35.13 35.08
C MET A 573 37.79 -36.36 35.33
N ILE A 574 37.87 -37.26 34.35
CA ILE A 574 38.80 -38.39 34.35
C ILE A 574 39.88 -38.14 33.31
N VAL A 575 41.15 -38.17 33.74
CA VAL A 575 42.32 -38.04 32.87
C VAL A 575 42.95 -39.41 32.71
N THR A 576 43.22 -39.82 31.47
CA THR A 576 43.81 -41.14 31.20
C THR A 576 45.25 -40.98 30.73
N VAL A 577 46.21 -41.54 31.48
CA VAL A 577 47.62 -41.63 31.05
C VAL A 577 47.80 -42.88 30.21
N HIS A 578 48.41 -42.70 29.05
CA HIS A 578 48.74 -43.75 28.09
C HIS A 578 50.25 -43.99 28.09
N TRP A 579 50.63 -45.25 27.98
CA TRP A 579 52.01 -45.71 27.98
C TRP A 579 52.24 -46.63 26.79
N ARG A 580 53.36 -46.44 26.09
CA ARG A 580 53.87 -47.35 25.07
C ARG A 580 55.37 -47.54 25.22
N GLY A 581 55.85 -48.77 25.08
CA GLY A 581 57.28 -49.11 25.17
C GLY A 581 57.86 -49.49 23.80
N TYR A 582 59.15 -49.19 23.62
CA TYR A 582 59.87 -49.37 22.36
C TYR A 582 61.24 -49.99 22.60
N ARG A 583 61.69 -50.88 21.70
CA ARG A 583 63.00 -51.56 21.79
C ARG A 583 64.18 -50.63 21.51
N ASP A 584 63.94 -49.52 20.80
CA ASP A 584 64.95 -48.55 20.41
C ASP A 584 64.83 -47.23 21.17
N ASP A 585 65.92 -46.47 21.24
CA ASP A 585 65.96 -45.16 21.89
C ASP A 585 65.19 -44.07 21.10
N ALA A 586 64.94 -44.26 19.80
CA ALA A 586 64.20 -43.31 18.97
C ALA A 586 62.67 -43.51 19.04
N GLY A 587 62.21 -44.58 19.71
CA GLY A 587 60.79 -44.87 19.89
C GLY A 587 60.10 -45.22 18.58
N THR A 588 60.71 -46.06 17.75
CA THR A 588 60.22 -46.46 16.42
C THR A 588 59.84 -47.94 16.32
N ILE A 589 60.44 -48.80 17.15
CA ILE A 589 60.18 -50.25 17.20
C ILE A 589 59.33 -50.56 18.43
N GLU A 590 58.01 -50.48 18.28
CA GLU A 590 57.06 -50.71 19.38
C GLU A 590 57.14 -52.15 19.91
N VAL A 591 56.94 -52.31 21.22
CA VAL A 591 56.67 -53.59 21.87
C VAL A 591 55.17 -53.62 22.22
N PRO A 592 54.29 -54.20 21.38
CA PRO A 592 52.84 -54.05 21.53
C PRO A 592 52.30 -54.56 22.87
N ALA A 593 52.94 -55.59 23.44
CA ALA A 593 52.57 -56.14 24.75
C ALA A 593 52.81 -55.17 25.94
N VAL A 594 53.56 -54.09 25.71
CA VAL A 594 53.89 -53.08 26.72
C VAL A 594 52.91 -51.89 26.68
N ALA A 595 52.05 -51.80 25.67
CA ALA A 595 51.07 -50.73 25.57
C ALA A 595 49.96 -50.85 26.62
N GLY A 596 49.53 -49.73 27.20
CA GLY A 596 48.34 -49.69 28.03
C GLY A 596 48.08 -48.33 28.62
N SER A 597 47.00 -48.20 29.39
CA SER A 597 46.61 -46.93 30.00
C SER A 597 46.16 -47.08 31.45
N LYS A 598 46.07 -45.96 32.17
CA LYS A 598 45.53 -45.87 33.54
C LYS A 598 44.74 -44.56 33.67
N ALA A 599 43.51 -44.67 34.16
CA ALA A 599 42.66 -43.53 34.46
C ALA A 599 42.97 -42.95 35.85
N SER A 600 42.87 -41.63 35.99
CA SER A 600 42.87 -40.95 37.27
C SER A 600 41.59 -41.25 38.06
N ALA A 601 41.62 -41.00 39.36
CA ALA A 601 40.38 -40.74 40.10
C ALA A 601 39.70 -39.47 39.56
N PRO A 602 38.39 -39.27 39.80
CA PRO A 602 37.71 -38.02 39.49
C PRO A 602 38.49 -36.82 40.05
N LEU A 603 38.85 -35.85 39.19
CA LEU A 603 39.70 -34.73 39.59
C LEU A 603 39.05 -33.91 40.70
N THR A 604 39.83 -33.61 41.74
CA THR A 604 39.46 -32.67 42.81
C THR A 604 39.97 -31.27 42.50
N GLN A 605 39.46 -30.24 43.18
CA GLN A 605 39.91 -28.86 42.97
C GLN A 605 41.43 -28.68 43.20
N SER A 606 42.00 -29.43 44.16
CA SER A 606 43.45 -29.39 44.40
C SER A 606 44.24 -29.97 43.23
N MET A 607 43.74 -31.04 42.59
CA MET A 607 44.39 -31.67 41.43
C MET A 607 44.35 -30.77 40.19
N ILE A 608 43.27 -30.00 40.03
CA ILE A 608 43.13 -29.02 38.93
C ILE A 608 44.16 -27.90 39.09
N ASN A 609 44.30 -27.36 40.31
CA ASN A 609 45.15 -26.20 40.56
C ASN A 609 46.65 -26.52 40.58
N LEU A 610 47.04 -27.71 41.06
CA LEU A 610 48.44 -28.06 41.33
C LEU A 610 48.98 -29.16 40.41
N GLY A 611 48.14 -29.79 39.59
CA GLY A 611 48.46 -31.07 38.95
C GLY A 611 48.34 -32.24 39.94
N PHE A 612 48.61 -33.45 39.46
CA PHE A 612 48.46 -34.66 40.25
C PHE A 612 49.33 -35.80 39.72
N GLU A 613 49.55 -36.82 40.55
CA GLU A 613 50.35 -37.99 40.19
C GLU A 613 49.46 -39.19 39.92
N ILE A 614 49.81 -39.96 38.89
CA ILE A 614 49.24 -41.28 38.58
C ILE A 614 50.36 -42.30 38.70
N GLU A 615 50.09 -43.34 39.48
CA GLU A 615 50.95 -44.50 39.58
C GLU A 615 50.62 -45.48 38.45
N LEU A 616 51.58 -45.69 37.55
CA LEU A 616 51.52 -46.75 36.55
C LEU A 616 51.99 -48.06 37.21
N GLU A 617 51.00 -48.90 37.50
CA GLU A 617 51.19 -50.25 38.04
C GLU A 617 51.75 -51.21 36.99
N ASP A 618 52.36 -52.30 37.48
CA ASP A 618 52.78 -53.48 36.72
C ASP A 618 54.10 -53.34 35.92
N TYR A 619 55.21 -53.41 36.68
CA TYR A 619 56.57 -53.54 36.16
C TYR A 619 56.74 -54.68 35.14
N PHE A 620 56.07 -55.81 35.36
CA PHE A 620 56.27 -57.04 34.58
C PHE A 620 55.71 -56.95 33.17
N THR A 621 54.65 -56.16 32.96
CA THR A 621 54.04 -55.97 31.64
C THR A 621 54.46 -54.66 30.99
N ARG A 622 54.69 -53.59 31.76
CA ARG A 622 54.92 -52.24 31.19
C ARG A 622 56.37 -51.83 31.01
N PHE A 623 57.31 -52.53 31.64
CA PHE A 623 58.70 -52.11 31.65
C PHE A 623 59.67 -53.26 31.36
N LYS A 624 59.54 -54.38 32.07
CA LYS A 624 60.41 -55.56 31.89
C LYS A 624 60.50 -56.06 30.44
N PRO A 625 59.40 -56.12 29.65
CA PRO A 625 59.45 -56.65 28.29
C PRO A 625 60.13 -55.73 27.26
N ILE A 626 60.49 -54.49 27.63
CA ILE A 626 61.16 -53.54 26.74
C ILE A 626 62.61 -53.99 26.46
N GLN A 627 63.29 -54.55 27.47
CA GLN A 627 64.68 -55.03 27.37
C GLN A 627 64.80 -56.51 27.81
N PRO A 628 64.20 -57.47 27.08
CA PRO A 628 64.01 -58.85 27.54
C PRO A 628 65.30 -59.69 27.65
N THR A 629 66.36 -59.38 26.91
CA THR A 629 67.63 -60.12 26.94
C THR A 629 68.82 -59.19 27.21
N THR A 630 70.01 -59.76 27.43
CA THR A 630 71.24 -58.99 27.66
C THR A 630 71.70 -58.13 26.48
N ASP A 631 71.24 -58.42 25.26
CA ASP A 631 71.60 -57.64 24.05
C ASP A 631 70.80 -56.34 23.95
N ASP A 632 69.60 -56.30 24.51
CA ASP A 632 68.71 -55.13 24.49
C ASP A 632 69.10 -54.05 25.53
N ARG A 633 70.10 -54.31 26.39
CA ARG A 633 70.40 -53.49 27.59
C ARG A 633 70.74 -52.02 27.31
N LEU A 634 71.22 -51.70 26.11
CA LEU A 634 71.64 -50.35 25.74
C LEU A 634 70.58 -49.56 24.96
N ALA A 635 69.44 -50.17 24.62
CA ALA A 635 68.40 -49.55 23.80
C ALA A 635 67.03 -49.72 24.44
N GLY A 636 66.20 -48.68 24.34
CA GLY A 636 64.80 -48.74 24.74
C GLY A 636 64.27 -47.39 25.18
N SER A 637 63.01 -47.13 24.90
CA SER A 637 62.32 -45.90 25.28
C SER A 637 60.85 -46.16 25.62
N ALA A 638 60.22 -45.19 26.26
CA ALA A 638 58.78 -45.16 26.45
C ALA A 638 58.21 -43.84 25.93
N ARG A 639 56.98 -43.87 25.44
CA ARG A 639 56.18 -42.67 25.15
C ARG A 639 55.01 -42.60 26.11
N VAL A 640 54.86 -41.46 26.75
CA VAL A 640 53.83 -41.20 27.77
C VAL A 640 53.10 -39.92 27.44
N HIS A 641 51.80 -39.99 27.26
CA HIS A 641 50.92 -38.81 27.16
C HIS A 641 49.68 -39.05 28.01
N TYR A 642 48.90 -38.01 28.26
CA TYR A 642 47.58 -38.14 28.83
C TYR A 642 46.52 -37.61 27.89
N SER A 643 45.29 -38.09 28.05
CA SER A 643 44.13 -37.64 27.28
C SER A 643 43.02 -37.18 28.22
N ILE A 644 42.33 -36.11 27.83
CA ILE A 644 41.08 -35.68 28.45
C ILE A 644 39.94 -35.83 27.45
N VAL A 645 38.71 -35.99 27.96
CA VAL A 645 37.50 -36.01 27.13
C VAL A 645 36.78 -34.70 27.32
N LEU A 646 36.69 -33.93 26.23
CA LEU A 646 35.89 -32.71 26.15
C LEU A 646 34.63 -32.97 25.33
N PRO A 647 33.60 -32.10 25.39
CA PRO A 647 32.41 -32.23 24.55
C PRO A 647 32.72 -32.32 23.04
N SER A 648 33.84 -31.72 22.59
CA SER A 648 34.34 -31.76 21.21
C SER A 648 35.06 -33.06 20.82
N GLY A 649 35.32 -33.95 21.78
CA GLY A 649 36.06 -35.20 21.58
C GLY A 649 37.30 -35.34 22.48
N PRO A 650 38.05 -36.44 22.34
CA PRO A 650 39.28 -36.66 23.11
C PRO A 650 40.41 -35.74 22.64
N VAL A 651 41.12 -35.13 23.59
CA VAL A 651 42.31 -34.30 23.34
C VAL A 651 43.50 -34.92 24.06
N ASN A 652 44.62 -35.08 23.34
CA ASN A 652 45.87 -35.65 23.87
C ASN A 652 46.86 -34.53 24.24
N SER A 653 47.66 -34.78 25.29
CA SER A 653 48.85 -34.01 25.58
C SER A 653 49.97 -34.28 24.59
N SER A 654 50.97 -33.41 24.59
CA SER A 654 52.27 -33.75 24.01
C SER A 654 52.87 -34.99 24.69
N ASP A 655 53.70 -35.75 23.96
CA ASP A 655 54.39 -36.93 24.50
C ASP A 655 55.59 -36.55 25.38
N ALA A 656 55.79 -37.28 26.47
CA ALA A 656 57.06 -37.41 27.18
C ALA A 656 57.78 -38.68 26.71
N THR A 657 59.08 -38.58 26.42
CA THR A 657 59.85 -39.65 25.74
C THR A 657 61.08 -40.13 26.52
N PRO A 658 60.93 -40.62 27.76
CA PRO A 658 62.08 -41.10 28.54
C PRO A 658 62.71 -42.35 27.93
N ARG A 659 64.02 -42.51 28.13
CA ARG A 659 64.74 -43.75 27.81
C ARG A 659 64.54 -44.78 28.91
N VAL A 660 64.60 -46.07 28.56
CA VAL A 660 64.39 -47.19 29.47
C VAL A 660 65.70 -47.96 29.64
N ARG A 661 66.13 -48.16 30.90
CA ARG A 661 67.32 -48.95 31.28
C ARG A 661 67.00 -49.81 32.51
N GLY A 662 66.47 -51.01 32.27
CA GLY A 662 65.89 -51.88 33.28
C GLY A 662 66.78 -53.00 33.82
N GLN A 663 68.07 -53.00 33.49
CA GLN A 663 69.04 -54.04 33.89
C GLN A 663 70.13 -53.45 34.80
N GLN A 664 70.41 -54.13 35.91
CA GLN A 664 71.53 -53.84 36.82
C GLN A 664 72.67 -54.83 36.57
N ILE A 665 73.91 -54.41 36.79
CA ILE A 665 75.09 -55.27 36.69
C ILE A 665 75.41 -55.81 38.09
N GLY A 666 75.35 -57.14 38.26
CA GLY A 666 75.72 -57.86 39.48
C GLY A 666 76.97 -58.74 39.32
N GLY A 667 77.54 -59.22 40.43
CA GLY A 667 78.80 -59.99 40.46
C GLY A 667 78.81 -61.33 39.73
N THR A 668 77.64 -61.89 39.38
CA THR A 668 77.51 -63.16 38.62
C THR A 668 76.72 -63.00 37.31
N GLY A 669 76.40 -61.77 36.89
CA GLY A 669 75.63 -61.48 35.66
C GLY A 669 74.62 -60.33 35.83
N PRO A 670 74.01 -59.84 34.74
CA PRO A 670 72.98 -58.80 34.81
C PRO A 670 71.66 -59.33 35.40
N VAL A 671 71.00 -58.51 36.20
CA VAL A 671 69.69 -58.78 36.80
C VAL A 671 68.69 -57.68 36.44
N PHE A 672 67.42 -58.03 36.32
CA PHE A 672 66.32 -57.08 36.21
C PHE A 672 66.09 -56.35 37.54
N CYS A 673 65.29 -55.28 37.53
CA CYS A 673 64.94 -54.53 38.75
C CYS A 673 64.20 -55.35 39.82
N ASP A 674 63.61 -56.49 39.44
CA ASP A 674 62.97 -57.46 40.34
C ASP A 674 63.95 -58.48 40.95
N GLY A 675 65.25 -58.37 40.63
CA GLY A 675 66.29 -59.27 41.11
C GLY A 675 66.44 -60.58 40.32
N MET A 676 65.60 -60.82 39.31
CA MET A 676 65.69 -62.01 38.46
C MET A 676 66.85 -61.88 37.46
N ALA A 677 67.55 -62.97 37.18
CA ALA A 677 68.59 -63.00 36.15
C ALA A 677 68.02 -62.63 34.77
N VAL A 678 68.76 -61.80 34.02
CA VAL A 678 68.39 -61.46 32.63
C VAL A 678 68.77 -62.64 31.73
N PRO A 679 67.86 -63.15 30.88
CA PRO A 679 68.18 -64.18 29.90
C PRO A 679 69.31 -63.74 28.94
N ALA A 680 70.17 -64.69 28.59
CA ALA A 680 71.05 -64.55 27.43
C ALA A 680 70.20 -64.42 26.13
N PRO A 681 70.78 -63.93 25.03
CA PRO A 681 70.06 -63.64 23.79
C PRO A 681 69.27 -64.82 23.22
#